data_AF-A0A4S4LYN7-F1
#
_entry.id   AF-A0A4S4LYN7-F1
#
_cell.length_a   1.000
_cell.length_b   1.000
_cell.length_c   1.000
_cell.angle_alpha   90.00
_cell.angle_beta   90.00
_cell.angle_gamma   90.00
#
_symmetry.space_group_name_H-M   'P 1'
#
loop_
_entity.id
_entity.type
_entity.pdbx_description
1 polymer ?
#
loop_
_entity_poly.entity_id
_entity_poly.type
_entity_poly.pdbx_seq_one_letter_code
_entity_poly.pdbx_strand_id
1 'polypeptide(L)'
;MPPRSSTLPPPPGAPRRSAHLAKPSEAIKASHEYETREANARAMGEEWTANALIANLASYDGPLADLEFAADALAFMANSPIILPKTLEEAMERPDLWQEPIERELKKMREYNVWDVVPLPKDAELMDYRWVFTEKFDSDGKVTGHKARLVGKGYSQRFGVNFLWMSASVVRLESVRTALALAAILDLEIWQIDFKSAFLNVPVDSDIYMRQPKGFEEMGKEDWVCRLNKAIYGTKQGGNNWWLKLDRTYQRIGYTRLFADYCNDTLSLSSSPEETLRAKGELSAAYRMKDMGGPNGEPQFILGIKVERDRNRKTIRISQRGFLLRILERAGMADCSAEATPLPAGGAYRRLFEPVDDSEREMSKNEPFREILGAVNYLAVATRLDISYAVQVLGSFSNAPGLRHWKALKHLLRYLKGTADYGITYDGSRSDGLRPLGYFDANYAVEQNRRSSTGWVFLLAGAPIAWSSKKQQSVAISTTEAEYMAAAAAAQTAIWLRMLLRELDVPIAGPGLLLGDNTSANILTREYVNHSRAKHIDVRYHFVRERVEAGELEVEHVASADNLADLLTKGIPRDHHRELVDRLRISISLHRRAWHLLHGLSWLVNADSTAILMRSAAALAPPSSKCKPRNPYTTDFLVNIRQHLNLSLPLDAAVWACATSLFYGVARMGELTTSNLSSFLPSTHVTRAHVSSKVDRNNAVITVIFIPTMKAAPQGKDIFWAKQDGESNSESALLNHLEVNNPAPDEHLFAHTLRGTRRPLTRSNFIKRINEAARAGGQDALQCHGFRIGGTLEYLLRNVPFDVVKSKGHWASDAFTLYLRRHAEIMAPWMQANPELHRAFISCNRCVKASPPIHLGYRGLLTGPLSHSTRIR
;
A
#
# COMPACT_ATOMS: atom_id res chain seq x y z
N MET A 1 14.35 -75.60 44.72
CA MET A 1 15.09 -75.08 43.55
C MET A 1 14.19 -74.14 42.76
N PRO A 2 14.78 -73.09 42.16
CA PRO A 2 14.30 -71.71 42.22
C PRO A 2 14.23 -71.15 40.77
N PRO A 3 14.41 -69.84 40.44
CA PRO A 3 14.35 -68.58 41.22
C PRO A 3 13.38 -67.53 40.57
N ARG A 4 12.85 -66.45 41.19
CA ARG A 4 13.49 -65.25 41.84
C ARG A 4 14.57 -64.61 40.93
N SER A 5 14.80 -63.32 40.77
CA SER A 5 14.46 -62.04 41.42
C SER A 5 14.78 -60.94 40.37
N SER A 6 14.33 -59.68 40.41
CA SER A 6 14.13 -58.82 41.57
C SER A 6 13.24 -57.60 41.24
N THR A 7 12.15 -57.47 41.98
CA THR A 7 11.57 -56.28 42.64
C THR A 7 11.78 -54.85 42.10
N LEU A 8 10.66 -54.15 41.95
CA LEU A 8 10.50 -52.68 41.92
C LEU A 8 10.54 -52.06 43.35
N PRO A 9 10.92 -50.78 43.46
CA PRO A 9 10.30 -49.79 44.34
C PRO A 9 9.54 -48.68 43.57
N PRO A 10 8.69 -47.86 44.24
CA PRO A 10 7.57 -47.10 43.63
C PRO A 10 7.95 -45.64 43.23
N PRO A 11 7.03 -44.82 42.67
CA PRO A 11 7.35 -43.71 41.77
C PRO A 11 7.60 -42.36 42.48
N PRO A 12 8.30 -41.41 41.82
CA PRO A 12 8.11 -39.98 42.02
C PRO A 12 7.25 -39.37 40.91
N GLY A 13 6.32 -38.50 41.31
CA GLY A 13 5.40 -37.78 40.44
C GLY A 13 6.08 -36.84 39.42
N ALA A 14 5.30 -36.46 38.40
CA ALA A 14 5.73 -35.68 37.25
C ALA A 14 6.51 -34.40 37.63
N PRO A 15 7.71 -34.15 37.06
CA PRO A 15 8.28 -32.82 37.05
C PRO A 15 7.57 -31.99 35.98
N ARG A 16 6.63 -31.14 36.44
CA ARG A 16 6.28 -29.89 35.75
C ARG A 16 7.58 -29.15 35.44
N ARG A 17 7.86 -28.85 34.18
CA ARG A 17 8.74 -27.72 33.84
C ARG A 17 7.90 -26.53 33.43
N SER A 18 7.59 -25.73 34.44
CA SER A 18 7.31 -24.31 34.32
C SER A 18 8.46 -23.62 33.59
N ALA A 19 8.16 -22.88 32.52
CA ALA A 19 9.03 -21.78 32.11
C ALA A 19 8.69 -20.53 32.95
N HIS A 20 8.88 -20.64 34.27
CA HIS A 20 9.19 -19.47 35.08
C HIS A 20 10.66 -19.16 34.82
N LEU A 21 10.96 -18.01 34.22
CA LEU A 21 12.23 -17.35 34.52
C LEU A 21 12.16 -16.98 36.00
N ALA A 22 12.94 -17.66 36.84
CA ALA A 22 13.04 -17.36 38.25
C ALA A 22 13.60 -15.94 38.41
N LYS A 23 12.96 -15.13 39.27
CA LYS A 23 13.56 -13.90 39.77
C LYS A 23 14.93 -14.26 40.40
N PRO A 24 16.00 -13.51 40.13
CA PRO A 24 17.27 -13.70 40.81
C PRO A 24 17.07 -13.55 42.32
N SER A 25 17.71 -14.43 43.10
CA SER A 25 17.68 -14.34 44.56
C SER A 25 18.37 -13.07 45.05
N GLU A 26 18.00 -12.60 46.24
CA GLU A 26 18.62 -11.44 46.92
C GLU A 26 20.16 -11.58 47.01
N ALA A 27 20.66 -12.81 47.17
CA ALA A 27 22.10 -13.10 47.20
C ALA A 27 22.82 -12.84 45.87
N ILE A 28 22.14 -13.01 44.73
CA ILE A 28 22.71 -12.74 43.39
C ILE A 28 22.69 -11.25 43.08
N LYS A 29 21.69 -10.51 43.58
CA LYS A 29 21.63 -9.04 43.46
C LYS A 29 22.74 -8.35 44.26
N ALA A 30 23.19 -8.96 45.35
CA ALA A 30 24.31 -8.51 46.18
C ALA A 30 25.68 -9.02 45.69
N SER A 31 25.74 -9.77 44.58
CA SER A 31 27.00 -10.26 44.01
C SER A 31 27.73 -9.13 43.27
N HIS A 32 29.04 -9.02 43.50
CA HIS A 32 29.91 -8.08 42.79
C HIS A 32 29.86 -8.28 41.25
N GLU A 33 29.56 -9.49 40.79
CA GLU A 33 29.36 -9.83 39.37
C GLU A 33 28.09 -9.19 38.78
N TYR A 34 27.04 -9.01 39.60
CA TYR A 34 25.81 -8.31 39.21
C TYR A 34 26.03 -6.80 39.18
N GLU A 35 26.71 -6.25 40.18
CA GLU A 35 27.10 -4.82 40.21
C GLU A 35 28.01 -4.46 39.03
N THR A 36 28.96 -5.35 38.68
CA THR A 36 29.85 -5.18 37.52
C THR A 36 29.06 -5.22 36.21
N ARG A 37 28.04 -6.08 36.10
CA ARG A 37 27.11 -6.11 34.95
C ARG A 37 26.25 -4.86 34.85
N GLU A 38 25.76 -4.34 35.98
CA GLU A 38 24.98 -3.09 36.01
C GLU A 38 25.86 -1.88 35.65
N ALA A 39 27.09 -1.84 36.15
CA ALA A 39 28.07 -0.81 35.80
C ALA A 39 28.46 -0.88 34.33
N ASN A 40 28.67 -2.08 33.77
CA ASN A 40 28.94 -2.28 32.35
C ASN A 40 27.73 -1.92 31.47
N ALA A 41 26.50 -2.24 31.88
CA ALA A 41 25.29 -1.84 31.17
C ALA A 41 25.08 -0.32 31.15
N ARG A 42 25.37 0.37 32.27
CA ARG A 42 25.36 1.85 32.34
C ARG A 42 26.50 2.47 31.52
N ALA A 43 27.69 1.87 31.50
CA ALA A 43 28.82 2.31 30.68
C ALA A 43 28.59 2.10 29.17
N MET A 44 27.79 1.09 28.80
CA MET A 44 27.35 0.82 27.43
C MET A 44 26.10 1.60 26.99
N GLY A 45 25.50 2.41 27.88
CA GLY A 45 24.31 3.20 27.58
C GLY A 45 23.02 2.38 27.43
N GLU A 46 22.98 1.14 27.93
CA GLU A 46 21.79 0.30 27.91
C GLU A 46 20.82 0.72 29.03
N GLU A 47 20.02 1.75 28.74
CA GLU A 47 18.91 2.18 29.59
C GLU A 47 17.76 1.15 29.47
N TRP A 48 17.49 0.41 30.54
CA TRP A 48 16.48 -0.66 30.62
C TRP A 48 15.03 -0.20 30.38
N THR A 49 14.81 1.12 30.28
CA THR A 49 13.60 1.76 29.73
C THR A 49 13.31 1.29 28.30
N ALA A 50 14.32 0.86 27.54
CA ALA A 50 14.15 0.29 26.20
C ALA A 50 13.52 -1.13 26.20
N ASN A 51 13.53 -1.83 27.34
CA ASN A 51 12.98 -3.20 27.43
C ASN A 51 11.49 -3.25 27.78
N ALA A 52 10.91 -2.17 28.30
CA ALA A 52 9.44 -2.04 28.40
C ALA A 52 8.80 -1.89 27.01
N LEU A 53 9.51 -1.28 26.06
CA LEU A 53 9.07 -1.13 24.66
C LEU A 53 8.92 -2.49 23.96
N ILE A 54 9.76 -3.47 24.30
CA ILE A 54 9.78 -4.82 23.69
C ILE A 54 8.74 -5.75 24.33
N ALA A 55 8.37 -5.54 25.60
CA ALA A 55 7.37 -6.35 26.29
C ALA A 55 5.93 -5.96 25.91
N ASN A 56 5.65 -4.68 25.65
CA ASN A 56 4.34 -4.21 25.14
C ASN A 56 4.16 -4.47 23.63
N LEU A 57 5.23 -4.87 22.94
CA LEU A 57 5.24 -5.28 21.54
C LEU A 57 4.60 -6.68 21.29
N ALA A 58 4.24 -7.40 22.35
CA ALA A 58 3.72 -8.76 22.27
C ALA A 58 2.34 -8.88 22.95
N SER A 59 1.29 -8.94 22.11
CA SER A 59 -0.14 -9.23 22.38
C SER A 59 -1.03 -8.01 22.70
N TYR A 60 -2.23 -7.83 22.15
CA TYR A 60 -3.09 -8.67 21.30
C TYR A 60 -3.45 -7.89 19.99
N ASP A 61 -3.01 -8.42 18.85
CA ASP A 61 -3.47 -8.09 17.49
C ASP A 61 -3.09 -6.76 16.80
N GLY A 62 -1.85 -6.28 16.98
CA GLY A 62 -1.14 -5.35 16.07
C GLY A 62 0.39 -5.43 16.26
N PRO A 63 1.27 -5.22 15.24
CA PRO A 63 2.61 -4.77 15.57
C PRO A 63 2.48 -3.28 15.95
N LEU A 64 2.53 -2.99 17.25
CA LEU A 64 2.49 -1.63 17.83
C LEU A 64 1.20 -0.84 17.58
N ALA A 65 0.06 -1.38 18.01
CA ALA A 65 -1.17 -0.63 18.16
C ALA A 65 -1.22 0.03 19.55
N ASP A 66 -0.43 1.10 19.75
CA ASP A 66 -0.52 1.93 20.95
C ASP A 66 -0.54 3.42 20.57
N LEU A 67 -1.54 4.13 21.09
CA LEU A 67 -1.68 5.58 21.00
C LEU A 67 -0.72 6.32 21.95
N GLU A 68 -0.22 5.64 22.98
CA GLU A 68 0.95 6.08 23.75
C GLU A 68 2.19 6.19 22.87
N PHE A 69 2.36 5.31 21.88
CA PHE A 69 3.45 5.43 20.92
C PHE A 69 3.28 6.63 19.99
N ALA A 70 2.04 7.01 19.66
CA ALA A 70 1.77 8.25 18.94
C ALA A 70 2.06 9.49 19.81
N ALA A 71 1.74 9.43 21.11
CA ALA A 71 2.09 10.45 22.09
C ALA A 71 3.61 10.55 22.31
N ASP A 72 4.32 9.43 22.31
CA ASP A 72 5.77 9.36 22.36
C ASP A 72 6.40 9.83 21.05
N ALA A 73 5.82 9.51 19.88
CA ALA A 73 6.22 10.06 18.58
C ALA A 73 5.91 11.57 18.47
N LEU A 74 4.87 12.06 19.18
CA LEU A 74 4.55 13.49 19.34
C LEU A 74 5.51 14.18 20.31
N ALA A 75 5.85 13.56 21.43
CA ALA A 75 6.85 14.03 22.39
C ALA A 75 8.25 14.04 21.77
N PHE A 76 8.55 13.00 21.01
CA PHE A 76 9.70 12.86 20.14
C PHE A 76 9.84 14.05 19.19
N MET A 77 8.78 14.42 18.46
CA MET A 77 8.77 15.61 17.60
C MET A 77 8.77 16.95 18.36
N ALA A 78 8.34 16.97 19.62
CA ALA A 78 8.32 18.18 20.44
C ALA A 78 9.70 18.53 21.02
N ASN A 79 10.71 17.67 20.85
CA ASN A 79 12.09 18.01 21.16
C ASN A 79 12.63 18.99 20.11
N SER A 80 12.46 20.27 20.45
CA SER A 80 13.19 21.42 19.92
C SER A 80 14.71 21.14 19.93
N PRO A 81 15.51 21.75 19.04
CA PRO A 81 16.97 21.80 19.18
C PRO A 81 17.43 22.48 20.48
N ILE A 82 16.50 23.02 21.27
CA ILE A 82 16.70 23.61 22.59
C ILE A 82 16.76 22.48 23.63
N ILE A 83 17.85 22.45 24.41
CA ILE A 83 18.01 21.57 25.56
C ILE A 83 16.97 21.99 26.61
N LEU A 84 15.89 21.21 26.74
CA LEU A 84 14.91 21.39 27.81
C LEU A 84 15.54 21.00 29.15
N PRO A 85 15.22 21.72 30.25
CA PRO A 85 15.72 21.35 31.57
C PRO A 85 15.21 19.96 31.95
N LYS A 86 16.11 19.14 32.49
CA LYS A 86 15.80 17.78 32.96
C LYS A 86 15.55 17.75 34.46
N THR A 87 16.03 18.76 35.19
CA THR A 87 15.91 18.89 36.64
C THR A 87 15.21 20.20 37.01
N LEU A 88 14.74 20.28 38.26
CA LEU A 88 14.21 21.54 38.78
C LEU A 88 15.33 22.58 38.87
N GLU A 89 16.52 22.15 39.28
CA GLU A 89 17.71 22.99 39.39
C GLU A 89 18.06 23.66 38.04
N GLU A 90 18.13 22.89 36.96
CA GLU A 90 18.35 23.42 35.60
C GLU A 90 17.21 24.37 35.15
N ALA A 91 15.96 24.03 35.47
CA ALA A 91 14.83 24.90 35.14
C ALA A 91 14.89 26.25 35.89
N MET A 92 15.39 26.24 37.13
CA MET A 92 15.55 27.43 37.96
C MET A 92 16.75 28.31 37.57
N GLU A 93 17.62 27.88 36.65
CA GLU A 93 18.58 28.78 35.99
C GLU A 93 17.88 29.79 35.07
N ARG A 94 16.66 29.47 34.62
CA ARG A 94 15.78 30.31 33.80
C ARG A 94 14.41 30.48 34.45
N PRO A 95 14.34 31.15 35.62
CA PRO A 95 13.09 31.30 36.36
C PRO A 95 12.05 32.12 35.59
N ASP A 96 12.51 33.03 34.71
CA ASP A 96 11.69 33.80 33.79
C ASP A 96 10.78 32.93 32.89
N LEU A 97 11.23 31.71 32.56
CA LEU A 97 10.49 30.78 31.71
C LEU A 97 9.72 29.73 32.50
N TRP A 98 10.28 29.23 33.60
CA TRP A 98 9.82 27.98 34.24
C TRP A 98 9.14 28.14 35.59
N GLN A 99 9.34 29.25 36.31
CA GLN A 99 8.74 29.45 37.64
C GLN A 99 7.21 29.50 37.57
N GLU A 100 6.65 30.36 36.71
CA GLU A 100 5.20 30.49 36.58
C GLU A 100 4.52 29.18 36.13
N PRO A 101 5.05 28.39 35.16
CA PRO A 101 4.54 27.05 34.86
C PRO A 101 4.54 26.07 36.04
N ILE A 102 5.58 26.08 36.87
CA ILE A 102 5.70 25.20 38.06
C ILE A 102 4.64 25.58 39.10
N GLU A 103 4.55 26.87 39.44
CA GLU A 103 3.57 27.37 40.41
C GLU A 103 2.14 27.09 39.94
N ARG A 104 1.87 27.25 38.64
CA ARG A 104 0.58 26.94 38.02
C ARG A 104 0.23 25.46 38.14
N GLU A 105 1.21 24.55 38.03
CA GLU A 105 0.99 23.12 38.21
C GLU A 105 0.69 22.77 39.67
N LEU A 106 1.49 23.26 40.62
CA LEU A 106 1.27 23.04 42.05
C LEU A 106 -0.05 23.64 42.54
N LYS A 107 -0.42 24.82 42.04
CA LYS A 107 -1.74 25.42 42.31
C LYS A 107 -2.88 24.50 41.88
N LYS A 108 -2.80 23.91 40.68
CA LYS A 108 -3.79 22.92 40.23
C LYS A 108 -3.82 21.70 41.14
N MET A 109 -2.67 21.19 41.59
CA MET A 109 -2.62 20.03 42.48
C MET A 109 -3.29 20.33 43.84
N ARG A 110 -3.14 21.54 44.37
CA ARG A 110 -3.87 22.01 45.55
C ARG A 110 -5.38 22.13 45.29
N GLU A 111 -5.80 22.75 44.19
CA GLU A 111 -7.22 22.91 43.83
C GLU A 111 -7.97 21.57 43.70
N TYR A 112 -7.29 20.52 43.23
CA TYR A 112 -7.86 19.18 43.07
C TYR A 112 -7.70 18.28 44.32
N ASN A 113 -7.13 18.80 45.41
CA ASN A 113 -6.80 18.06 46.63
C ASN A 113 -6.05 16.75 46.32
N VAL A 114 -4.99 16.86 45.51
CA VAL A 114 -4.28 15.69 44.97
C VAL A 114 -3.60 14.86 46.05
N TRP A 115 -3.13 15.50 47.13
CA TRP A 115 -2.49 14.82 48.25
C TRP A 115 -2.72 15.54 49.57
N ASP A 116 -2.55 14.80 50.66
CA ASP A 116 -2.40 15.33 52.01
C ASP A 116 -0.94 15.19 52.45
N VAL A 117 -0.43 16.13 53.23
CA VAL A 117 0.91 16.04 53.84
C VAL A 117 0.78 15.30 55.17
N VAL A 118 1.43 14.14 55.29
CA VAL A 118 1.36 13.23 56.46
C VAL A 118 2.76 12.74 56.86
N PRO A 119 2.99 12.35 58.14
CA PRO A 119 4.23 11.67 58.49
C PRO A 119 4.29 10.33 57.75
N LEU A 120 5.48 9.93 57.27
CA LEU A 120 5.66 8.66 56.59
C LEU A 120 5.33 7.51 57.56
N PRO A 121 4.32 6.66 57.27
CA PRO A 121 4.01 5.55 58.15
C PRO A 121 5.18 4.56 58.25
N LYS A 122 5.28 3.90 59.40
CA LYS A 122 6.31 2.87 59.61
C LYS A 122 6.16 1.78 58.55
N ASP A 123 7.26 1.44 57.89
CA ASP A 123 7.35 0.44 56.82
C ASP A 123 6.64 0.79 55.49
N ALA A 124 6.17 2.03 55.32
CA ALA A 124 5.59 2.48 54.06
C ALA A 124 6.66 2.78 53.00
N GLU A 125 6.41 2.34 51.75
CA GLU A 125 7.28 2.64 50.62
C GLU A 125 7.10 4.07 50.13
N LEU A 126 8.22 4.76 49.92
CA LEU A 126 8.24 6.15 49.49
C LEU A 126 8.57 6.25 47.99
N MET A 127 7.59 6.70 47.21
CA MET A 127 7.75 7.01 45.80
C MET A 127 8.45 8.36 45.63
N ASP A 128 9.34 8.44 44.65
CA ASP A 128 9.98 9.69 44.27
C ASP A 128 9.25 10.34 43.09
N TYR A 129 9.60 11.57 42.73
CA TYR A 129 8.97 12.30 41.63
C TYR A 129 10.02 12.83 40.64
N ARG A 130 9.55 13.39 39.52
CA ARG A 130 10.35 14.18 38.60
C ARG A 130 9.52 15.30 37.99
N TRP A 131 10.19 16.37 37.57
CA TRP A 131 9.59 17.39 36.74
C TRP A 131 9.77 17.05 35.27
N VAL A 132 8.74 17.29 34.47
CA VAL A 132 8.79 17.20 33.01
C VAL A 132 8.42 18.56 32.43
N PHE A 133 9.38 19.14 31.72
CA PHE A 133 9.28 20.46 31.10
C PHE A 133 9.02 20.32 29.61
N THR A 134 8.11 21.14 29.09
CA THR A 134 7.70 21.11 27.68
C THR A 134 7.42 22.52 27.19
N GLU A 135 7.84 22.82 25.97
CA GLU A 135 7.40 24.00 25.23
C GLU A 135 6.13 23.67 24.44
N LYS A 136 5.23 24.66 24.33
CA LYS A 136 4.08 24.63 23.45
C LYS A 136 4.43 25.39 22.19
N PHE A 137 4.02 24.88 21.05
CA PHE A 137 4.22 25.51 19.75
C PHE A 137 2.87 25.84 19.12
N ASP A 138 2.81 26.91 18.33
CA ASP A 138 1.70 27.15 17.41
C ASP A 138 1.84 26.30 16.14
N SER A 139 0.89 26.48 15.22
CA SER A 139 0.89 25.83 13.90
C SER A 139 2.09 26.20 13.03
N ASP A 140 2.76 27.33 13.31
CA ASP A 140 3.90 27.84 12.57
C ASP A 140 5.25 27.42 13.22
N GLY A 141 5.18 26.60 14.29
CA GLY A 141 6.36 26.09 14.99
C GLY A 141 7.00 27.11 15.93
N LYS A 142 6.33 28.22 16.23
CA LYS A 142 6.82 29.22 17.18
C LYS A 142 6.36 28.87 18.60
N VAL A 143 7.24 29.08 19.58
CA VAL A 143 6.94 28.84 20.99
C VAL A 143 5.81 29.77 21.46
N THR A 144 4.70 29.19 21.89
CA THR A 144 3.52 29.87 22.44
C THR A 144 3.48 29.86 23.97
N GLY A 145 4.32 29.05 24.62
CA GLY A 145 4.49 29.09 26.06
C GLY A 145 5.14 27.84 26.64
N HIS A 146 5.36 27.87 27.95
CA HIS A 146 6.05 26.82 28.69
C HIS A 146 5.06 26.04 29.58
N LYS A 147 5.31 24.73 29.76
CA LYS A 147 4.49 23.85 30.60
C LYS A 147 5.40 22.94 31.42
N ALA A 148 5.24 23.01 32.74
CA ALA A 148 5.81 22.07 33.68
C ALA A 148 4.73 21.06 34.13
N ARG A 149 5.13 19.80 34.34
CA ARG A 149 4.31 18.75 34.94
C ARG A 149 5.10 18.05 36.03
N LEU A 150 4.47 17.86 37.18
CA LEU A 150 5.01 17.01 38.24
C LEU A 150 4.55 15.56 37.98
N VAL A 151 5.50 14.65 37.89
CA VAL A 151 5.29 13.25 37.48
C VAL A 151 5.84 12.32 38.56
N GLY A 152 5.00 11.43 39.08
CA GLY A 152 5.43 10.39 40.01
C GLY A 152 6.31 9.35 39.31
N LYS A 153 7.38 8.88 39.98
CA LYS A 153 8.25 7.81 39.48
C LYS A 153 7.59 6.44 39.70
N GLY A 154 6.41 6.22 39.12
CA GLY A 154 5.59 5.05 39.41
C GLY A 154 6.19 3.70 38.98
N TYR A 155 7.34 3.68 38.29
CA TYR A 155 8.11 2.43 38.12
C TYR A 155 8.47 1.79 39.47
N SER A 156 8.60 2.57 40.55
CA SER A 156 8.83 2.08 41.91
C SER A 156 7.61 1.42 42.54
N GLN A 157 6.40 1.62 42.00
CA GLN A 157 5.18 1.00 42.51
C GLN A 157 5.18 -0.51 42.27
N ARG A 158 4.65 -1.25 43.24
CA ARG A 158 4.60 -2.72 43.27
C ARG A 158 3.20 -3.25 42.99
N PHE A 159 3.11 -4.17 42.03
CA PHE A 159 1.88 -4.90 41.72
C PHE A 159 1.41 -5.69 42.95
N GLY A 160 0.11 -5.61 43.24
CA GLY A 160 -0.51 -6.26 44.41
C GLY A 160 -0.37 -5.48 45.72
N VAL A 161 0.37 -4.36 45.72
CA VAL A 161 0.49 -3.45 46.87
C VAL A 161 -0.07 -2.07 46.52
N ASN A 162 0.47 -1.43 45.48
CA ASN A 162 0.08 -0.06 45.10
C ASN A 162 -0.85 -0.01 43.88
N PHE A 163 -1.07 -1.13 43.19
CA PHE A 163 -2.01 -1.22 42.07
C PHE A 163 -2.30 -2.69 41.75
N LEU A 164 -3.48 -2.95 41.19
CA LEU A 164 -3.86 -4.25 40.63
C LEU A 164 -4.04 -4.20 39.12
N TRP A 165 -4.51 -3.07 38.58
CA TRP A 165 -4.82 -2.94 37.16
C TRP A 165 -4.18 -1.67 36.59
N MET A 166 -3.56 -1.78 35.41
CA MET A 166 -2.87 -0.66 34.75
C MET A 166 -3.50 -0.27 33.41
N SER A 167 -4.21 -1.20 32.77
CA SER A 167 -4.67 -1.02 31.39
C SER A 167 -5.82 -0.01 31.33
N ALA A 168 -5.60 1.07 30.58
CA ALA A 168 -6.68 1.88 30.02
C ALA A 168 -6.89 1.44 28.57
N SER A 169 -8.14 1.34 28.13
CA SER A 169 -8.42 1.07 26.72
C SER A 169 -8.33 2.39 25.92
N VAL A 170 -7.58 2.34 24.82
CA VAL A 170 -7.35 3.48 23.91
C VAL A 170 -8.00 3.21 22.56
N VAL A 171 -8.35 4.27 21.81
CA VAL A 171 -9.17 4.09 20.59
C VAL A 171 -8.42 3.33 19.53
N ARG A 172 -9.11 2.39 18.90
CA ARG A 172 -8.57 1.78 17.68
C ARG A 172 -8.68 2.79 16.55
N LEU A 173 -7.59 2.96 15.80
CA LEU A 173 -7.60 3.83 14.61
C LEU A 173 -8.59 3.32 13.56
N GLU A 174 -8.87 2.01 13.56
CA GLU A 174 -9.92 1.37 12.78
C GLU A 174 -11.30 1.92 13.14
N SER A 175 -11.60 2.11 14.43
CA SER A 175 -12.85 2.69 14.91
C SER A 175 -12.97 4.16 14.51
N VAL A 176 -11.88 4.93 14.66
CA VAL A 176 -11.82 6.34 14.21
C VAL A 176 -12.08 6.46 12.71
N ARG A 177 -11.40 5.64 11.90
CA ARG A 177 -11.58 5.63 10.43
C ARG A 177 -12.99 5.18 10.03
N THR A 178 -13.54 4.17 10.71
CA THR A 178 -14.92 3.72 10.50
C THR A 178 -15.92 4.82 10.84
N ALA A 179 -15.75 5.50 11.98
CA ALA A 179 -16.56 6.64 12.38
C ALA A 179 -16.52 7.79 11.35
N LEU A 180 -15.33 8.13 10.84
CA LEU A 180 -15.18 9.15 9.79
C LEU A 180 -15.83 8.73 8.46
N ALA A 181 -15.72 7.46 8.08
CA ALA A 181 -16.39 6.94 6.89
C ALA A 181 -17.93 6.99 7.04
N LEU A 182 -18.46 6.62 8.20
CA LEU A 182 -19.89 6.72 8.51
C LEU A 182 -20.36 8.17 8.50
N ALA A 183 -19.59 9.09 9.09
CA ALA A 183 -19.91 10.51 9.08
C ALA A 183 -19.94 11.08 7.65
N ALA A 184 -19.09 10.59 6.75
CA ALA A 184 -19.14 10.98 5.34
C ALA A 184 -20.41 10.45 4.64
N ILE A 185 -20.81 9.20 4.90
CA ILE A 185 -22.00 8.56 4.28
C ILE A 185 -23.30 9.18 4.78
N LEU A 186 -23.44 9.27 6.11
CA LEU A 186 -24.67 9.61 6.82
C LEU A 186 -24.76 11.11 7.18
N ASP A 187 -23.73 11.89 6.86
CA ASP A 187 -23.59 13.31 7.21
C ASP A 187 -23.71 13.61 8.71
N LEU A 188 -23.19 12.71 9.57
CA LEU A 188 -23.23 12.85 11.02
C LEU A 188 -22.40 14.04 11.51
N GLU A 189 -22.77 14.62 12.64
CA GLU A 189 -21.94 15.58 13.35
C GLU A 189 -20.73 14.89 13.97
N ILE A 190 -19.56 15.52 13.83
CA ILE A 190 -18.31 15.03 14.41
C ILE A 190 -17.84 16.07 15.40
N TRP A 191 -17.59 15.66 16.63
CA TRP A 191 -17.10 16.54 17.66
C TRP A 191 -16.08 15.84 18.54
N GLN A 192 -15.23 16.65 19.15
CA GLN A 192 -14.18 16.17 20.04
C GLN A 192 -14.04 17.12 21.22
N ILE A 193 -13.82 16.55 22.40
CA ILE A 193 -13.50 17.30 23.63
C ILE A 193 -12.16 16.86 24.20
N ASP A 194 -11.54 17.68 25.03
CA ASP A 194 -10.36 17.30 25.82
C ASP A 194 -10.67 17.52 27.30
N PHE A 195 -10.51 16.48 28.11
CA PHE A 195 -10.77 16.56 29.55
C PHE A 195 -9.58 17.22 30.25
N LYS A 196 -9.83 18.35 30.93
CA LYS A 196 -8.78 19.05 31.66
C LYS A 196 -8.41 18.26 32.92
N SER A 197 -7.12 18.01 33.09
CA SER A 197 -6.55 17.36 34.28
C SER A 197 -7.16 15.98 34.55
N ALA A 198 -7.37 15.17 33.52
CA ALA A 198 -7.99 13.84 33.59
C ALA A 198 -7.60 13.02 34.85
N PHE A 199 -6.31 12.79 35.09
CA PHE A 199 -5.83 12.01 36.24
C PHE A 199 -6.18 12.63 37.60
N LEU A 200 -6.16 13.96 37.71
CA LEU A 200 -6.45 14.65 38.98
C LEU A 200 -7.92 14.55 39.38
N ASN A 201 -8.82 14.16 38.45
CA ASN A 201 -10.23 13.94 38.75
C ASN A 201 -10.49 12.59 39.47
N VAL A 202 -9.48 11.73 39.58
CA VAL A 202 -9.68 10.32 39.92
C VAL A 202 -8.94 9.95 41.19
N PRO A 203 -9.59 9.28 42.15
CA PRO A 203 -8.89 8.78 43.33
C PRO A 203 -7.88 7.68 42.98
N VAL A 204 -6.81 7.59 43.76
CA VAL A 204 -6.00 6.37 43.80
C VAL A 204 -6.74 5.29 44.60
N ASP A 205 -6.48 4.04 44.26
CA ASP A 205 -7.11 2.83 44.81
C ASP A 205 -6.26 2.16 45.91
N SER A 206 -5.13 2.77 46.29
CA SER A 206 -4.21 2.29 47.32
C SER A 206 -3.47 3.46 47.96
N ASP A 207 -2.91 3.24 49.14
CA ASP A 207 -2.01 4.20 49.78
C ASP A 207 -0.70 4.34 48.99
N ILE A 208 -0.48 5.52 48.42
CA ILE A 208 0.76 5.89 47.73
C ILE A 208 1.35 7.12 48.42
N TYR A 209 2.55 6.96 48.97
CA TYR A 209 3.31 8.03 49.59
C TYR A 209 4.38 8.51 48.63
N MET A 210 4.45 9.82 48.40
CA MET A 210 5.39 10.47 47.49
C MET A 210 6.20 11.54 48.25
N ARG A 211 7.49 11.70 47.92
CA ARG A 211 8.27 12.82 48.47
C ARG A 211 7.63 14.17 48.12
N GLN A 212 7.72 15.11 49.05
CA GLN A 212 7.32 16.49 48.77
C GLN A 212 8.22 17.10 47.69
N PRO A 213 7.65 17.91 46.76
CA PRO A 213 8.46 18.63 45.79
C PRO A 213 9.44 19.59 46.47
N LYS A 214 10.74 19.31 46.31
CA LYS A 214 11.86 20.09 46.82
C LYS A 214 11.74 21.58 46.44
N GLY A 215 11.91 22.47 47.41
CA GLY A 215 11.71 23.91 47.28
C GLY A 215 10.25 24.38 47.40
N PHE A 216 9.33 23.45 47.61
CA PHE A 216 7.90 23.70 47.79
C PHE A 216 7.30 22.86 48.93
N GLU A 217 8.14 22.43 49.87
CA GLU A 217 7.73 21.73 51.09
C GLU A 217 6.83 22.62 51.97
N GLU A 218 5.91 21.99 52.69
CA GLU A 218 5.10 22.72 53.67
C GLU A 218 5.98 23.13 54.86
N MET A 219 6.03 24.43 55.15
CA MET A 219 6.88 25.00 56.21
C MET A 219 6.59 24.35 57.57
N GLY A 220 7.62 23.83 58.22
CA GLY A 220 7.54 23.10 59.49
C GLY A 220 7.14 21.62 59.36
N LYS A 221 7.00 21.10 58.14
CA LYS A 221 6.72 19.69 57.83
C LYS A 221 7.65 19.17 56.73
N GLU A 222 8.89 19.62 56.70
CA GLU A 222 9.86 19.30 55.66
C GLU A 222 10.15 17.79 55.60
N ASP A 223 10.12 17.10 56.74
CA ASP A 223 10.31 15.64 56.85
C ASP A 223 9.05 14.80 56.52
N TRP A 224 7.92 15.44 56.22
CA TRP A 224 6.66 14.76 55.92
C TRP A 224 6.57 14.38 54.44
N VAL A 225 5.59 13.56 54.09
CA VAL A 225 5.40 13.03 52.72
C VAL A 225 3.99 13.32 52.21
N CYS A 226 3.84 13.38 50.89
CA CYS A 226 2.55 13.51 50.22
C CYS A 226 1.87 12.14 50.15
N ARG A 227 0.76 11.92 50.88
CA ARG A 227 -0.14 10.80 50.61
C ARG A 227 -1.07 11.17 49.47
N LEU A 228 -0.93 10.51 48.33
CA LEU A 228 -1.77 10.78 47.16
C LEU A 228 -3.22 10.36 47.45
N ASN A 229 -4.14 11.31 47.29
CA ASN A 229 -5.58 11.09 47.26
C ASN A 229 -6.08 10.89 45.83
N LYS A 230 -5.39 11.48 44.84
CA LYS A 230 -5.72 11.44 43.42
C LYS A 230 -4.55 10.93 42.60
N ALA A 231 -4.86 10.31 41.45
CA ALA A 231 -3.83 9.88 40.51
C ALA A 231 -3.12 11.09 39.89
N ILE A 232 -1.81 10.95 39.67
CA ILE A 232 -1.00 11.93 38.95
C ILE A 232 -0.32 11.26 37.75
N TYR A 233 0.23 12.07 36.84
CA TYR A 233 1.07 11.55 35.76
C TYR A 233 2.17 10.64 36.33
N GLY A 234 2.38 9.49 35.69
CA GLY A 234 3.41 8.52 36.09
C GLY A 234 2.98 7.48 37.13
N THR A 235 1.80 7.62 37.75
CA THR A 235 1.21 6.52 38.55
C THR A 235 0.72 5.39 37.65
N LYS A 236 1.01 4.12 38.00
CA LYS A 236 0.71 2.97 37.13
C LYS A 236 -0.79 2.71 36.94
N GLN A 237 -1.62 3.04 37.93
CA GLN A 237 -3.07 2.87 37.84
C GLN A 237 -3.82 4.06 37.21
N GLY A 238 -3.15 5.21 37.01
CA GLY A 238 -3.84 6.47 36.72
C GLY A 238 -4.73 6.43 35.48
N GLY A 239 -4.24 5.76 34.42
CA GLY A 239 -5.01 5.52 33.19
C GLY A 239 -6.24 4.65 33.42
N ASN A 240 -6.07 3.49 34.07
CA ASN A 240 -7.17 2.56 34.34
C ASN A 240 -8.25 3.20 35.22
N ASN A 241 -7.85 3.89 36.29
CA ASN A 241 -8.79 4.53 37.19
C ASN A 241 -9.60 5.61 36.47
N TRP A 242 -8.96 6.39 35.57
CA TRP A 242 -9.65 7.39 34.77
C TRP A 242 -10.67 6.76 33.82
N TRP A 243 -10.28 5.69 33.13
CA TRP A 243 -11.18 4.94 32.26
C TRP A 243 -12.40 4.41 33.02
N LEU A 244 -12.22 3.74 34.16
CA LEU A 244 -13.32 3.26 35.01
C LEU A 244 -14.24 4.40 35.48
N LYS A 245 -13.66 5.55 35.81
CA LYS A 245 -14.41 6.72 36.27
C LYS A 245 -15.25 7.35 35.15
N LEU A 246 -14.72 7.40 33.94
CA LEU A 246 -15.43 7.88 32.75
C LEU A 246 -16.54 6.91 32.34
N ASP A 247 -16.27 5.61 32.27
CA ASP A 247 -17.26 4.57 31.96
C ASP A 247 -18.48 4.64 32.90
N ARG A 248 -18.25 4.70 34.21
CA ARG A 248 -19.34 4.89 35.20
C ARG A 248 -20.11 6.20 35.02
N THR A 249 -19.45 7.24 34.51
CA THR A 249 -20.11 8.53 34.27
C THR A 249 -20.97 8.47 33.01
N TYR A 250 -20.46 7.90 31.92
CA TYR A 250 -21.24 7.65 30.71
C TYR A 250 -22.49 6.81 30.99
N GLN A 251 -22.34 5.70 31.72
CA GLN A 251 -23.46 4.83 32.12
C GLN A 251 -24.51 5.58 32.94
N ARG A 252 -24.09 6.42 33.89
CA ARG A 252 -24.99 7.22 34.73
C ARG A 252 -25.73 8.30 33.94
N ILE A 253 -25.13 8.83 32.87
CA ILE A 253 -25.77 9.80 31.97
C ILE A 253 -26.72 9.08 30.99
N GLY A 254 -26.58 7.76 30.80
CA GLY A 254 -27.46 6.93 29.97
C GLY A 254 -26.82 6.39 28.70
N TYR A 255 -25.50 6.56 28.52
CA TYR A 255 -24.78 5.99 27.39
C TYR A 255 -24.46 4.51 27.61
N THR A 256 -24.53 3.72 26.54
CA THR A 256 -24.16 2.30 26.55
C THR A 256 -22.74 2.12 26.02
N ARG A 257 -21.94 1.34 26.76
CA ARG A 257 -20.57 1.03 26.38
C ARG A 257 -20.55 0.03 25.22
N LEU A 258 -19.77 0.35 24.18
CA LEU A 258 -19.51 -0.56 23.06
C LEU A 258 -18.66 -1.76 23.53
N PHE A 259 -19.06 -2.96 23.14
CA PHE A 259 -18.31 -4.21 23.37
C PHE A 259 -17.22 -4.38 22.32
N ALA A 260 -17.41 -3.85 21.11
CA ALA A 260 -16.43 -3.92 20.04
C ALA A 260 -15.18 -3.05 20.32
N ASP A 261 -15.35 -1.88 20.93
CA ASP A 261 -14.22 -1.00 21.29
C ASP A 261 -14.45 -0.30 22.63
N TYR A 262 -13.70 -0.71 23.66
CA TYR A 262 -13.85 -0.26 25.05
C TYR A 262 -13.18 1.09 25.34
N CYS A 263 -13.03 1.93 24.33
CA CYS A 263 -12.16 3.10 24.34
C CYS A 263 -12.65 4.28 25.21
N ASN A 264 -11.68 5.08 25.73
CA ASN A 264 -11.86 6.34 26.45
C ASN A 264 -11.65 7.65 25.66
N ASP A 265 -11.41 7.61 24.36
CA ASP A 265 -11.15 8.80 23.55
C ASP A 265 -12.44 9.52 23.18
N THR A 266 -12.30 10.82 23.00
CA THR A 266 -13.39 11.79 22.95
C THR A 266 -13.90 12.06 21.54
N LEU A 267 -13.60 11.22 20.56
CA LEU A 267 -14.22 11.32 19.24
C LEU A 267 -15.66 10.86 19.35
N SER A 268 -16.59 11.75 19.04
CA SER A 268 -18.01 11.48 19.17
C SER A 268 -18.75 11.81 17.88
N LEU A 269 -19.74 10.99 17.58
CA LEU A 269 -20.66 11.15 16.46
C LEU A 269 -22.05 11.47 16.99
N SER A 270 -22.76 12.40 16.34
CA SER A 270 -24.17 12.66 16.64
C SER A 270 -24.98 12.73 15.36
N SER A 271 -26.26 12.38 15.44
CA SER A 271 -27.22 12.52 14.34
C SER A 271 -27.62 13.98 14.08
N SER A 272 -27.46 14.87 15.06
CA SER A 272 -27.79 16.28 14.93
C SER A 272 -26.88 17.20 15.76
N PRO A 273 -26.83 18.51 15.42
CA PRO A 273 -26.16 19.52 16.23
C PRO A 273 -26.76 19.68 17.64
N GLU A 274 -28.08 19.50 17.77
CA GLU A 274 -28.78 19.58 19.06
C GLU A 274 -28.34 18.47 20.02
N GLU A 275 -28.24 17.24 19.51
CA GLU A 275 -27.71 16.09 20.25
C GLU A 275 -26.25 16.28 20.65
N THR A 276 -25.45 16.89 19.77
CA THR A 276 -24.07 17.28 20.08
C THR A 276 -24.00 18.27 21.25
N LEU A 277 -24.88 19.29 21.24
CA LEU A 277 -24.93 20.28 22.32
C LEU A 277 -25.40 19.66 23.64
N ARG A 278 -26.40 18.77 23.58
CA ARG A 278 -26.89 18.02 24.75
C ARG A 278 -25.77 17.18 25.38
N ALA A 279 -25.09 16.35 24.57
CA ALA A 279 -24.01 15.49 25.03
C ALA A 279 -22.84 16.29 25.62
N LYS A 280 -22.44 17.39 24.97
CA LYS A 280 -21.45 18.32 25.51
C LYS A 280 -21.92 18.91 26.84
N GLY A 281 -23.17 19.33 26.95
CA GLY A 281 -23.77 19.86 28.19
C GLY A 281 -23.70 18.87 29.35
N GLU A 282 -24.13 17.63 29.13
CA GLU A 282 -24.11 16.54 30.11
C GLU A 282 -22.69 16.25 30.62
N LEU A 283 -21.70 16.19 29.71
CA LEU A 283 -20.30 15.95 30.08
C LEU A 283 -19.67 17.15 30.78
N SER A 284 -20.02 18.37 30.38
CA SER A 284 -19.55 19.61 31.00
C SER A 284 -20.02 19.78 32.44
N ALA A 285 -21.18 19.22 32.77
CA ALA A 285 -21.71 19.20 34.13
C ALA A 285 -20.90 18.27 35.06
N ALA A 286 -20.29 17.22 34.50
CA ALA A 286 -19.47 16.27 35.25
C ALA A 286 -17.98 16.67 35.31
N TYR A 287 -17.44 17.25 34.23
CA TYR A 287 -16.01 17.52 34.10
C TYR A 287 -15.70 18.84 33.41
N ARG A 288 -14.59 19.48 33.82
CA ARG A 288 -14.01 20.59 33.07
C ARG A 288 -13.43 20.07 31.75
N MET A 289 -13.96 20.56 30.64
CA MET A 289 -13.55 20.16 29.30
C MET A 289 -13.10 21.35 28.46
N LYS A 290 -12.38 21.06 27.39
CA LYS A 290 -12.05 22.00 26.31
C LYS A 290 -12.68 21.46 25.02
N ASP A 291 -13.45 22.29 24.33
CA ASP A 291 -13.91 21.94 22.99
C ASP A 291 -12.73 21.95 22.02
N MET A 292 -12.60 20.89 21.24
CA MET A 292 -11.54 20.70 20.24
C MET A 292 -12.04 20.97 18.81
N GLY A 293 -13.28 21.45 18.66
CA GLY A 293 -13.80 21.96 17.39
C GLY A 293 -13.01 23.16 16.88
N GLY A 294 -12.82 23.22 15.56
CA GLY A 294 -12.25 24.37 14.87
C GLY A 294 -13.27 25.51 14.69
N PRO A 295 -12.96 26.52 13.87
CA PRO A 295 -13.83 27.67 13.62
C PRO A 295 -15.24 27.31 13.12
N ASN A 296 -15.37 26.15 12.47
CA ASN A 296 -16.64 25.65 11.93
C ASN A 296 -17.34 24.68 12.89
N GLY A 297 -16.90 24.55 14.14
CA GLY A 297 -17.43 23.62 15.14
C GLY A 297 -16.96 22.16 15.00
N GLU A 298 -16.36 21.79 13.87
CA GLU A 298 -15.85 20.44 13.58
C GLU A 298 -14.35 20.30 13.90
N PRO A 299 -13.88 19.12 14.35
CA PRO A 299 -12.48 18.90 14.67
C PRO A 299 -11.61 18.91 13.40
N GLN A 300 -10.59 19.78 13.38
CA GLN A 300 -9.60 19.83 12.30
C GLN A 300 -8.46 18.82 12.48
N PHE A 301 -8.25 18.35 13.71
CA PHE A 301 -7.24 17.36 14.05
C PHE A 301 -7.79 16.35 15.04
N ILE A 302 -7.65 15.07 14.74
CA ILE A 302 -7.98 13.95 15.64
C ILE A 302 -6.70 13.16 15.83
N LEU A 303 -6.17 13.06 17.05
CA LEU A 303 -4.96 12.29 17.36
C LEU A 303 -3.74 12.72 16.50
N GLY A 304 -3.64 14.00 16.12
CA GLY A 304 -2.58 14.49 15.23
C GLY A 304 -2.77 14.15 13.74
N ILE A 305 -3.90 13.57 13.37
CA ILE A 305 -4.34 13.36 11.99
C ILE A 305 -5.19 14.57 11.58
N LYS A 306 -4.82 15.25 10.49
CA LYS A 306 -5.61 16.35 9.93
C LYS A 306 -6.88 15.81 9.30
N VAL A 307 -8.02 16.39 9.61
CA VAL A 307 -9.34 16.04 9.07
C VAL A 307 -9.88 17.21 8.26
N GLU A 308 -10.28 16.95 7.03
CA GLU A 308 -10.82 17.94 6.10
C GLU A 308 -12.15 17.42 5.56
N ARG A 309 -13.27 18.05 5.94
CA ARG A 309 -14.62 17.67 5.51
C ARG A 309 -15.19 18.65 4.49
N ASP A 310 -15.87 18.11 3.50
CA ASP A 310 -16.70 18.84 2.53
C ASP A 310 -18.09 18.18 2.51
N ARG A 311 -19.06 18.79 3.20
CA ARG A 311 -20.43 18.27 3.35
C ARG A 311 -21.19 18.25 2.02
N ASN A 312 -21.00 19.25 1.17
CA ASN A 312 -21.65 19.32 -0.14
C ASN A 312 -21.25 18.13 -1.03
N ARG A 313 -19.99 17.71 -0.94
CA ARG A 313 -19.47 16.54 -1.66
C ARG A 313 -19.61 15.23 -0.90
N LYS A 314 -20.06 15.27 0.37
CA LYS A 314 -20.04 14.13 1.29
C LYS A 314 -18.67 13.45 1.39
N THR A 315 -17.60 14.25 1.44
CA THR A 315 -16.23 13.72 1.53
C THR A 315 -15.54 14.12 2.83
N ILE A 316 -14.79 13.18 3.41
CA ILE A 316 -13.87 13.43 4.52
C ILE A 316 -12.49 12.92 4.12
N ARG A 317 -11.50 13.79 4.21
CA ARG A 317 -10.09 13.48 3.93
C ARG A 317 -9.29 13.50 5.22
N ILE A 318 -8.45 12.49 5.40
CA ILE A 318 -7.48 12.42 6.51
C ILE A 318 -6.04 12.40 5.99
N SER A 319 -5.15 13.16 6.62
CA SER A 319 -3.74 13.22 6.24
C SER A 319 -2.81 13.60 7.40
N GLN A 320 -1.52 13.32 7.25
CA GLN A 320 -0.48 13.59 8.25
C GLN A 320 0.72 14.33 7.66
N ARG A 321 0.48 15.21 6.67
CA ARG A 321 1.55 15.95 5.96
C ARG A 321 2.49 16.69 6.91
N GLY A 322 1.95 17.44 7.87
CA GLY A 322 2.76 18.20 8.83
C GLY A 322 3.63 17.30 9.72
N PHE A 323 3.11 16.14 10.13
CA PHE A 323 3.84 15.12 10.87
C PHE A 323 5.01 14.56 10.03
N LEU A 324 4.73 14.22 8.77
CA LEU A 324 5.73 13.72 7.84
C LEU A 324 6.88 14.71 7.59
N LEU A 325 6.58 16.01 7.39
CA LEU A 325 7.63 17.00 7.15
C LEU A 325 8.61 17.09 8.31
N ARG A 326 8.12 17.05 9.56
CA ARG A 326 8.99 17.02 10.75
C ARG A 326 9.85 15.76 10.84
N ILE A 327 9.32 14.60 10.42
CA ILE A 327 10.13 13.37 10.31
C ILE A 327 11.27 13.57 9.32
N LEU A 328 10.99 14.16 8.16
CA LEU A 328 12.00 14.40 7.12
C LEU A 328 13.07 15.39 7.57
N GLU A 329 12.69 16.48 8.26
CA GLU A 329 13.64 17.43 8.84
C GLU A 329 14.57 16.75 9.84
N ARG A 330 14.00 16.01 10.81
CA ARG A 330 14.79 15.32 11.82
C ARG A 330 15.72 14.24 11.26
N ALA A 331 15.28 13.55 10.21
CA ALA A 331 16.11 12.56 9.53
C ALA A 331 17.21 13.17 8.66
N GLY A 332 17.29 14.51 8.53
CA GLY A 332 18.20 15.19 7.60
C GLY A 332 17.84 14.95 6.13
N MET A 333 16.56 14.73 5.84
CA MET A 333 16.01 14.29 4.55
C MET A 333 14.97 15.27 3.98
N ALA A 334 14.91 16.51 4.49
CA ALA A 334 13.97 17.53 4.01
C ALA A 334 14.12 17.82 2.52
N ASP A 335 15.37 17.88 2.02
CA ASP A 335 15.71 18.20 0.62
C ASP A 335 16.11 16.96 -0.21
N CYS A 336 15.74 15.77 0.25
CA CYS A 336 16.05 14.54 -0.48
C CYS A 336 15.25 14.44 -1.80
N SER A 337 15.83 13.76 -2.79
CA SER A 337 15.13 13.46 -4.04
C SER A 337 14.03 12.41 -3.82
N ALA A 338 12.96 12.44 -4.60
CA ALA A 338 11.85 11.49 -4.45
C ALA A 338 12.18 10.08 -4.97
N GLU A 339 11.55 9.06 -4.38
CA GLU A 339 11.49 7.69 -4.92
C GLU A 339 10.06 7.32 -5.28
N ALA A 340 9.92 6.36 -6.20
CA ALA A 340 8.60 5.98 -6.71
C ALA A 340 7.96 4.79 -5.98
N THR A 341 8.71 4.05 -5.16
CA THR A 341 8.24 2.90 -4.39
C THR A 341 8.74 2.96 -2.95
N PRO A 342 8.00 2.39 -1.96
CA PRO A 342 8.41 2.39 -0.56
C PRO A 342 9.66 1.58 -0.26
N LEU A 343 9.93 0.53 -1.05
CA LEU A 343 11.09 -0.35 -0.94
C LEU A 343 11.88 -0.35 -2.26
N PRO A 344 13.21 -0.59 -2.19
CA PRO A 344 14.03 -0.72 -3.38
C PRO A 344 13.61 -1.96 -4.20
N ALA A 345 13.85 -1.95 -5.51
CA ALA A 345 13.49 -3.07 -6.40
C ALA A 345 14.64 -4.09 -6.59
N GLY A 346 14.28 -5.28 -7.06
CA GLY A 346 15.22 -6.28 -7.56
C GLY A 346 16.21 -6.80 -6.50
N GLY A 347 17.49 -6.85 -6.86
CA GLY A 347 18.54 -7.40 -5.98
C GLY A 347 18.73 -6.62 -4.67
N ALA A 348 18.45 -5.32 -4.65
CA ALA A 348 18.59 -4.51 -3.45
C ALA A 348 17.59 -4.89 -2.35
N TYR A 349 16.36 -5.26 -2.72
CA TYR A 349 15.37 -5.79 -1.79
C TYR A 349 15.79 -7.14 -1.20
N ARG A 350 16.26 -8.07 -2.05
CA ARG A 350 16.69 -9.40 -1.60
C ARG A 350 17.84 -9.32 -0.60
N ARG A 351 18.78 -8.40 -0.82
CA ARG A 351 19.92 -8.18 0.08
C ARG A 351 19.53 -7.72 1.49
N LEU A 352 18.32 -7.20 1.71
CA LEU A 352 17.84 -6.86 3.06
C LEU A 352 17.72 -8.11 3.94
N PHE A 353 17.48 -9.28 3.35
CA PHE A 353 17.29 -10.53 4.09
C PHE A 353 18.56 -11.38 4.15
N GLU A 354 19.70 -10.88 3.69
CA GLU A 354 20.98 -11.58 3.84
C GLU A 354 21.57 -11.32 5.24
N PRO A 355 22.40 -12.23 5.78
CA PRO A 355 23.10 -12.00 7.03
C PRO A 355 23.92 -10.71 7.00
N VAL A 356 23.82 -9.92 8.08
CA VAL A 356 24.57 -8.69 8.27
C VAL A 356 25.82 -8.99 9.08
N ASP A 357 26.98 -8.62 8.55
CA ASP A 357 28.28 -8.72 9.25
C ASP A 357 28.45 -7.64 10.33
N ASP A 358 29.41 -7.85 11.24
CA ASP A 358 29.61 -6.94 12.39
C ASP A 358 30.13 -5.56 11.96
N SER A 359 30.89 -5.48 10.86
CA SER A 359 31.37 -4.22 10.28
C SER A 359 30.20 -3.33 9.84
N GLU A 360 29.21 -3.92 9.17
CA GLU A 360 28.02 -3.24 8.69
C GLU A 360 27.13 -2.74 9.83
N ARG A 361 27.08 -3.47 10.95
CA ARG A 361 26.36 -3.04 12.16
C ARG A 361 27.03 -1.86 12.83
N GLU A 362 28.35 -1.90 12.98
CA GLU A 362 29.11 -0.81 13.61
C GLU A 362 28.96 0.49 12.82
N MET A 363 28.93 0.43 11.49
CA MET A 363 28.69 1.59 10.63
C MET A 363 27.30 2.26 10.80
N SER A 364 26.29 1.56 11.33
CA SER A 364 24.94 2.11 11.55
C SER A 364 24.55 2.27 13.03
N LYS A 365 25.47 2.00 13.96
CA LYS A 365 25.21 2.00 15.41
C LYS A 365 24.72 3.34 15.95
N ASN A 366 25.25 4.44 15.41
CA ASN A 366 24.91 5.80 15.84
C ASN A 366 23.72 6.40 15.08
N GLU A 367 23.14 5.68 14.12
CA GLU A 367 22.03 6.19 13.33
C GLU A 367 20.71 6.00 14.09
N PRO A 368 19.79 7.00 14.08
CA PRO A 368 18.52 6.93 14.79
C PRO A 368 17.48 6.04 14.08
N PHE A 369 17.85 4.78 13.81
CA PHE A 369 17.04 3.84 13.02
C PHE A 369 15.69 3.53 13.69
N ARG A 370 15.71 3.03 14.93
CA ARG A 370 14.50 2.63 15.67
C ARG A 370 13.56 3.81 15.88
N GLU A 371 14.19 4.93 16.18
CA GLU A 371 13.59 6.22 16.42
C GLU A 371 12.79 6.70 15.19
N ILE A 372 13.44 6.82 14.04
CA ILE A 372 12.80 7.25 12.78
C ILE A 372 11.78 6.22 12.30
N LEU A 373 12.12 4.94 12.33
CA LEU A 373 11.20 3.86 11.93
C LEU A 373 9.93 3.88 12.79
N GLY A 374 10.07 4.18 14.08
CA GLY A 374 8.95 4.36 14.98
C GLY A 374 8.04 5.51 14.55
N ALA A 375 8.59 6.69 14.30
CA ALA A 375 7.80 7.82 13.81
C ALA A 375 7.09 7.49 12.47
N VAL A 376 7.79 6.82 11.54
CA VAL A 376 7.22 6.38 10.26
C VAL A 376 6.12 5.32 10.44
N ASN A 377 6.22 4.45 11.45
CA ASN A 377 5.17 3.47 11.74
C ASN A 377 3.83 4.15 12.08
N TYR A 378 3.85 5.30 12.75
CA TYR A 378 2.61 6.04 13.02
C TYR A 378 1.91 6.47 11.73
N LEU A 379 2.67 6.93 10.71
CA LEU A 379 2.10 7.20 9.38
C LEU A 379 1.44 5.95 8.80
N ALA A 380 2.13 4.79 8.87
CA ALA A 380 1.69 3.54 8.28
C ALA A 380 0.36 3.03 8.86
N VAL A 381 0.17 3.17 10.18
CA VAL A 381 -1.03 2.69 10.90
C VAL A 381 -2.18 3.69 10.83
N ALA A 382 -1.89 4.99 10.72
CA ALA A 382 -2.92 6.04 10.74
C ALA A 382 -3.46 6.43 9.36
N THR A 383 -2.59 6.79 8.39
CA THR A 383 -3.05 7.36 7.10
C THR A 383 -2.33 6.85 5.85
N ARG A 384 -1.20 6.15 5.99
CA ARG A 384 -0.31 5.74 4.90
C ARG A 384 -0.20 4.22 4.80
N LEU A 385 -1.33 3.56 4.55
CA LEU A 385 -1.37 2.10 4.35
C LEU A 385 -0.34 1.64 3.30
N ASP A 386 -0.07 2.46 2.28
CA ASP A 386 0.86 2.19 1.19
C ASP A 386 2.32 1.95 1.61
N ILE A 387 2.70 2.30 2.85
CA ILE A 387 4.04 2.00 3.39
C ILE A 387 4.06 0.84 4.41
N SER A 388 2.91 0.25 4.73
CA SER A 388 2.80 -0.71 5.85
C SER A 388 3.71 -1.92 5.69
N TYR A 389 3.80 -2.46 4.46
CA TYR A 389 4.71 -3.58 4.18
C TYR A 389 6.19 -3.19 4.34
N ALA A 390 6.56 -1.98 3.88
CA ALA A 390 7.93 -1.47 4.04
C ALA A 390 8.33 -1.33 5.51
N VAL A 391 7.42 -0.79 6.33
CA VAL A 391 7.62 -0.66 7.77
C VAL A 391 7.71 -2.02 8.44
N GLN A 392 6.87 -2.99 8.06
CA GLN A 392 6.93 -4.36 8.59
C GLN A 392 8.29 -5.02 8.29
N VAL A 393 8.77 -4.93 7.05
CA VAL A 393 10.07 -5.49 6.65
C VAL A 393 11.21 -4.83 7.43
N LEU A 394 11.25 -3.50 7.51
CA LEU A 394 12.29 -2.78 8.23
C LEU A 394 12.22 -3.01 9.75
N GLY A 395 11.03 -3.23 10.29
CA GLY A 395 10.79 -3.58 11.69
C GLY A 395 11.46 -4.88 12.11
N SER A 396 11.57 -5.87 11.22
CA SER A 396 12.27 -7.13 11.50
C SER A 396 13.76 -6.95 11.83
N PHE A 397 14.35 -5.78 11.52
CA PHE A 397 15.76 -5.47 11.76
C PHE A 397 15.99 -4.41 12.83
N SER A 398 14.97 -4.00 13.60
CA SER A 398 15.06 -2.89 14.55
C SER A 398 16.05 -3.10 15.69
N ASN A 399 16.30 -4.35 16.11
CA ASN A 399 17.19 -4.64 17.22
C ASN A 399 18.68 -4.51 16.86
N ALA A 400 19.03 -4.85 15.61
CA ALA A 400 20.40 -4.81 15.12
C ALA A 400 20.41 -4.43 13.62
N PRO A 401 20.13 -3.16 13.28
CA PRO A 401 20.13 -2.71 11.90
C PRO A 401 21.56 -2.68 11.34
N GLY A 402 21.71 -2.94 10.05
CA GLY A 402 22.94 -2.73 9.29
C GLY A 402 22.81 -1.54 8.35
N LEU A 403 23.92 -1.11 7.75
CA LEU A 403 23.96 -0.02 6.79
C LEU A 403 22.95 -0.17 5.63
N ARG A 404 22.71 -1.39 5.13
CA ARG A 404 21.70 -1.66 4.08
C ARG A 404 20.28 -1.39 4.57
N HIS A 405 19.97 -1.70 5.83
CA HIS A 405 18.67 -1.43 6.44
C HIS A 405 18.48 0.08 6.60
N TRP A 406 19.53 0.78 7.05
CA TRP A 406 19.52 2.25 7.12
C TRP A 406 19.31 2.91 5.75
N LYS A 407 20.00 2.43 4.71
CA LYS A 407 19.79 2.89 3.33
C LYS A 407 18.37 2.63 2.83
N ALA A 408 17.76 1.50 3.21
CA ALA A 408 16.37 1.20 2.88
C ALA A 408 15.37 2.09 3.63
N LEU A 409 15.63 2.44 4.89
CA LEU A 409 14.84 3.43 5.62
C LEU A 409 14.95 4.82 4.97
N LYS A 410 16.14 5.24 4.54
CA LYS A 410 16.31 6.47 3.74
C LYS A 410 15.54 6.41 2.41
N HIS A 411 15.51 5.26 1.74
CA HIS A 411 14.71 5.06 0.52
C HIS A 411 13.21 5.25 0.80
N LEU A 412 12.70 4.68 1.90
CA LEU A 412 11.33 4.88 2.34
C LEU A 412 11.01 6.35 2.62
N LEU A 413 11.92 7.08 3.28
CA LEU A 413 11.77 8.53 3.51
C LEU A 413 11.72 9.32 2.20
N ARG A 414 12.52 8.95 1.19
CA ARG A 414 12.49 9.56 -0.15
C ARG A 414 11.16 9.31 -0.87
N TYR A 415 10.58 8.12 -0.73
CA TYR A 415 9.23 7.84 -1.22
C TYR A 415 8.19 8.71 -0.52
N LEU A 416 8.26 8.82 0.81
CA LEU A 416 7.38 9.67 1.59
C LEU A 416 7.49 11.15 1.20
N LYS A 417 8.70 11.65 0.95
CA LYS A 417 8.94 13.01 0.44
C LYS A 417 8.22 13.25 -0.90
N GLY A 418 8.33 12.31 -1.83
CA GLY A 418 7.64 12.38 -3.14
C GLY A 418 6.11 12.25 -3.06
N THR A 419 5.61 11.75 -1.94
CA THR A 419 4.18 11.46 -1.70
C THR A 419 3.66 12.19 -0.47
N ALA A 420 4.24 13.35 -0.13
CA ALA A 420 4.00 14.00 1.15
C ALA A 420 2.55 14.43 1.37
N ASP A 421 1.84 14.70 0.27
CA ASP A 421 0.44 15.12 0.31
C ASP A 421 -0.55 13.94 0.29
N TYR A 422 -0.09 12.68 0.26
CA TYR A 422 -0.99 11.52 0.31
C TYR A 422 -1.83 11.48 1.61
N GLY A 423 -3.03 10.92 1.49
CA GLY A 423 -4.01 10.84 2.57
C GLY A 423 -5.30 10.21 2.09
N ILE A 424 -6.01 9.55 3.00
CA ILE A 424 -7.21 8.75 2.70
C ILE A 424 -8.41 9.67 2.51
N THR A 425 -9.21 9.42 1.47
CA THR A 425 -10.43 10.21 1.19
C THR A 425 -11.66 9.31 1.16
N TYR A 426 -12.52 9.43 2.16
CA TYR A 426 -13.84 8.79 2.24
C TYR A 426 -14.85 9.58 1.40
N ASP A 427 -15.72 8.86 0.69
CA ASP A 427 -16.70 9.43 -0.22
C ASP A 427 -18.06 8.80 0.00
N GLY A 428 -18.90 9.51 0.75
CA GLY A 428 -20.23 9.08 1.13
C GLY A 428 -21.27 9.16 0.01
N SER A 429 -20.91 9.65 -1.19
CA SER A 429 -21.82 9.68 -2.34
C SER A 429 -21.89 8.34 -3.09
N ARG A 430 -20.99 7.41 -2.78
CA ARG A 430 -20.88 6.13 -3.49
C ARG A 430 -21.99 5.15 -3.07
N SER A 431 -22.39 4.33 -4.04
CA SER A 431 -23.45 3.33 -3.92
C SER A 431 -22.99 2.00 -3.30
N ASP A 432 -21.74 1.90 -2.85
CA ASP A 432 -21.20 0.70 -2.18
C ASP A 432 -21.77 0.49 -0.76
N GLY A 433 -22.52 1.47 -0.25
CA GLY A 433 -23.36 1.33 0.94
C GLY A 433 -22.58 1.25 2.25
N LEU A 434 -23.23 0.70 3.28
CA LEU A 434 -22.71 0.58 4.65
C LEU A 434 -22.00 -0.77 4.93
N ARG A 435 -21.72 -1.56 3.88
CA ARG A 435 -21.11 -2.90 4.01
C ARG A 435 -19.59 -2.83 3.76
N PRO A 436 -18.74 -3.12 4.75
CA PRO A 436 -17.30 -3.20 4.54
C PRO A 436 -16.91 -4.29 3.55
N LEU A 437 -15.94 -3.99 2.67
CA LEU A 437 -15.35 -4.95 1.73
C LEU A 437 -13.92 -5.28 2.13
N GLY A 438 -13.63 -6.56 2.42
CA GLY A 438 -12.31 -7.02 2.83
C GLY A 438 -11.51 -7.65 1.68
N TYR A 439 -10.20 -7.41 1.66
CA TYR A 439 -9.22 -8.10 0.82
C TYR A 439 -8.17 -8.76 1.73
N PHE A 440 -7.65 -9.92 1.34
CA PHE A 440 -6.54 -10.58 2.02
C PHE A 440 -5.55 -11.19 1.03
N ASP A 441 -4.30 -11.32 1.46
CA ASP A 441 -3.21 -11.94 0.72
C ASP A 441 -2.15 -12.49 1.69
N ALA A 442 -1.33 -13.44 1.21
CA ALA A 442 -0.12 -13.85 1.89
C ALA A 442 1.08 -13.99 0.93
N ASN A 443 2.23 -13.52 1.40
CA ASN A 443 3.50 -13.75 0.71
C ASN A 443 4.28 -14.88 1.39
N TYR A 444 4.39 -16.02 0.71
CA TYR A 444 4.90 -17.27 1.27
C TYR A 444 6.42 -17.25 1.50
N ALA A 445 6.84 -17.58 2.73
CA ALA A 445 8.22 -17.89 3.11
C ALA A 445 9.30 -16.87 2.64
N VAL A 446 9.02 -15.58 2.83
CA VAL A 446 9.84 -14.46 2.32
C VAL A 446 11.05 -14.18 3.22
N GLU A 447 10.91 -14.33 4.53
CA GLU A 447 11.92 -13.92 5.50
C GLU A 447 12.96 -15.02 5.80
N GLN A 448 14.08 -14.66 6.45
CA GLN A 448 15.17 -15.60 6.82
C GLN A 448 14.66 -16.82 7.59
N ASN A 449 13.71 -16.63 8.50
CA ASN A 449 13.13 -17.71 9.29
C ASN A 449 11.98 -18.46 8.59
N ARG A 450 11.84 -18.28 7.27
CA ARG A 450 10.86 -18.93 6.39
C ARG A 450 9.40 -18.69 6.75
N ARG A 451 9.10 -17.70 7.61
CA ARG A 451 7.71 -17.29 7.87
C ARG A 451 7.19 -16.42 6.74
N SER A 452 5.90 -16.55 6.49
CA SER A 452 5.19 -15.76 5.48
C SER A 452 4.74 -14.41 6.04
N SER A 453 4.41 -13.47 5.16
CA SER A 453 3.77 -12.21 5.52
C SER A 453 2.29 -12.26 5.14
N THR A 454 1.41 -11.83 6.03
CA THR A 454 -0.04 -11.76 5.85
C THR A 454 -0.47 -10.31 5.79
N GLY A 455 -1.30 -9.99 4.81
CA GLY A 455 -1.86 -8.66 4.60
C GLY A 455 -3.37 -8.73 4.43
N TRP A 456 -4.07 -7.74 4.98
CA TRP A 456 -5.50 -7.56 4.70
C TRP A 456 -5.91 -6.09 4.82
N VAL A 457 -6.93 -5.69 4.06
CA VAL A 457 -7.50 -4.34 4.08
C VAL A 457 -9.02 -4.39 3.95
N PHE A 458 -9.72 -3.58 4.74
CA PHE A 458 -11.16 -3.38 4.67
C PHE A 458 -11.48 -1.97 4.20
N LEU A 459 -12.42 -1.85 3.26
CA LEU A 459 -12.87 -0.59 2.69
C LEU A 459 -14.31 -0.27 3.13
N LEU A 460 -14.59 1.02 3.34
CA LEU A 460 -15.93 1.59 3.50
C LEU A 460 -15.91 3.01 2.89
N ALA A 461 -17.00 3.45 2.28
CA ALA A 461 -17.05 4.71 1.52
C ALA A 461 -15.94 4.81 0.45
N GLY A 462 -15.61 3.67 -0.18
CA GLY A 462 -14.57 3.54 -1.20
C GLY A 462 -13.12 3.74 -0.73
N ALA A 463 -12.84 3.72 0.58
CA ALA A 463 -11.50 3.94 1.11
C ALA A 463 -11.18 3.08 2.37
N PRO A 464 -9.90 2.88 2.73
CA PRO A 464 -9.51 2.00 3.83
C PRO A 464 -10.01 2.44 5.21
N ILE A 465 -10.66 1.53 5.93
CA ILE A 465 -11.08 1.70 7.33
C ILE A 465 -10.36 0.79 8.31
N ALA A 466 -9.85 -0.37 7.88
CA ALA A 466 -9.00 -1.25 8.70
C ALA A 466 -7.95 -1.92 7.82
N TRP A 467 -6.74 -2.14 8.32
CA TRP A 467 -5.73 -2.91 7.59
C TRP A 467 -4.65 -3.48 8.50
N SER A 468 -3.92 -4.48 8.00
CA SER A 468 -2.73 -4.99 8.67
C SER A 468 -1.73 -5.58 7.69
N SER A 469 -0.45 -5.47 8.02
CA SER A 469 0.68 -6.15 7.37
C SER A 469 1.52 -6.77 8.47
N LYS A 470 1.48 -8.09 8.60
CA LYS A 470 2.10 -8.83 9.72
C LYS A 470 2.82 -10.07 9.24
N LYS A 471 3.92 -10.37 9.91
CA LYS A 471 4.57 -11.68 9.81
C LYS A 471 3.69 -12.75 10.48
N GLN A 472 3.53 -13.89 9.82
CA GLN A 472 2.86 -15.04 10.42
C GLN A 472 3.65 -15.55 11.63
N GLN A 473 2.96 -16.00 12.67
CA GLN A 473 3.61 -16.54 13.87
C GLN A 473 4.20 -17.93 13.62
N SER A 474 3.48 -18.77 12.88
CA SER A 474 3.90 -20.11 12.47
C SER A 474 4.45 -20.09 11.04
N VAL A 475 5.32 -21.05 10.72
CA VAL A 475 5.75 -21.31 9.34
C VAL A 475 4.63 -22.08 8.64
N ALA A 476 4.15 -21.56 7.52
CA ALA A 476 3.25 -22.31 6.64
C ALA A 476 4.06 -23.31 5.82
N ILE A 477 3.47 -24.48 5.54
CA ILE A 477 4.05 -25.57 4.74
C ILE A 477 3.75 -25.37 3.26
N SER A 478 2.74 -24.55 2.92
CA SER A 478 2.39 -24.21 1.54
C SER A 478 1.86 -22.78 1.39
N THR A 479 1.85 -22.27 0.15
CA THR A 479 1.20 -20.99 -0.17
C THR A 479 -0.29 -21.01 0.18
N THR A 480 -0.99 -22.12 -0.10
CA THR A 480 -2.41 -22.26 0.25
C THR A 480 -2.65 -22.16 1.75
N GLU A 481 -1.78 -22.75 2.57
CA GLU A 481 -1.87 -22.62 4.03
C GLU A 481 -1.61 -21.18 4.47
N ALA A 482 -0.60 -20.50 3.91
CA ALA A 482 -0.32 -19.11 4.24
C ALA A 482 -1.50 -18.19 3.91
N GLU A 483 -2.13 -18.38 2.76
CA GLU A 483 -3.32 -17.65 2.31
C GLU A 483 -4.55 -17.96 3.17
N TYR A 484 -4.72 -19.22 3.57
CA TYR A 484 -5.81 -19.62 4.46
C TYR A 484 -5.66 -19.02 5.87
N MET A 485 -4.42 -18.93 6.37
CA MET A 485 -4.09 -18.21 7.60
C MET A 485 -4.39 -16.70 7.47
N ALA A 486 -4.14 -16.10 6.30
CA ALA A 486 -4.49 -14.71 6.03
C ALA A 486 -6.01 -14.49 6.00
N ALA A 487 -6.76 -15.41 5.36
CA ALA A 487 -8.22 -15.40 5.37
C ALA A 487 -8.79 -15.48 6.80
N ALA A 488 -8.21 -16.33 7.65
CA ALA A 488 -8.60 -16.43 9.06
C ALA A 488 -8.35 -15.13 9.84
N ALA A 489 -7.21 -14.48 9.62
CA ALA A 489 -6.92 -13.18 10.23
C ALA A 489 -7.89 -12.09 9.75
N ALA A 490 -8.16 -12.03 8.44
CA ALA A 490 -9.14 -11.09 7.89
C ALA A 490 -10.55 -11.36 8.42
N ALA A 491 -10.95 -12.64 8.57
CA ALA A 491 -12.25 -13.02 9.11
C ALA A 491 -12.46 -12.52 10.55
N GLN A 492 -11.44 -12.59 11.41
CA GLN A 492 -11.53 -12.06 12.77
C GLN A 492 -11.84 -10.55 12.76
N THR A 493 -11.15 -9.79 11.92
CA THR A 493 -11.42 -8.35 11.76
C THR A 493 -12.79 -8.09 11.14
N ALA A 494 -13.23 -8.90 10.18
CA ALA A 494 -14.56 -8.76 9.57
C ALA A 494 -15.68 -8.95 10.60
N ILE A 495 -15.56 -9.97 11.47
CA ILE A 495 -16.52 -10.19 12.57
C ILE A 495 -16.49 -9.03 13.57
N TRP A 496 -15.30 -8.56 13.95
CA TRP A 496 -15.16 -7.38 14.83
C TRP A 496 -15.81 -6.12 14.22
N LEU A 497 -15.58 -5.83 12.93
CA LEU A 497 -16.22 -4.72 12.23
C LEU A 497 -17.74 -4.86 12.18
N ARG A 498 -18.25 -6.08 11.99
CA ARG A 498 -19.70 -6.35 12.03
C ARG A 498 -20.29 -6.12 13.42
N MET A 499 -19.59 -6.49 14.49
CA MET A 499 -20.01 -6.18 15.86
C MET A 499 -20.04 -4.67 16.09
N LEU A 500 -18.97 -3.97 15.71
CA LEU A 500 -18.88 -2.50 15.85
C LEU A 500 -20.03 -1.80 15.11
N LEU A 501 -20.26 -2.15 13.85
CA LEU A 501 -21.33 -1.54 13.05
C LEU A 501 -22.73 -1.85 13.62
N ARG A 502 -22.96 -3.06 14.15
CA ARG A 502 -24.22 -3.40 14.83
C ARG A 502 -24.44 -2.58 16.10
N GLU A 503 -23.41 -2.39 16.90
CA GLU A 503 -23.50 -1.60 18.14
C GLU A 503 -23.64 -0.09 17.87
N LEU A 504 -23.24 0.38 16.68
CA LEU A 504 -23.48 1.74 16.18
C LEU A 504 -24.83 1.88 15.46
N ASP A 505 -25.73 0.90 15.60
CA ASP A 505 -27.05 0.84 14.95
C ASP A 505 -27.00 0.97 13.41
N VAL A 506 -25.88 0.57 12.79
CA VAL A 506 -25.72 0.58 11.34
C VAL A 506 -26.29 -0.72 10.77
N PRO A 507 -27.29 -0.68 9.88
CA PRO A 507 -27.89 -1.88 9.32
C PRO A 507 -26.90 -2.60 8.40
N ILE A 508 -26.56 -3.85 8.72
CA ILE A 508 -25.68 -4.70 7.90
C ILE A 508 -26.52 -5.77 7.22
N ALA A 509 -26.71 -5.65 5.91
CA ALA A 509 -27.37 -6.67 5.11
C ALA A 509 -26.38 -7.75 4.65
N GLY A 510 -26.75 -9.02 4.83
CA GLY A 510 -26.01 -10.17 4.30
C GLY A 510 -24.68 -10.49 5.00
N PRO A 511 -23.92 -11.47 4.47
CA PRO A 511 -22.60 -11.85 4.98
C PRO A 511 -21.56 -10.74 4.79
N GLY A 512 -20.43 -10.73 5.50
CA GLY A 512 -19.29 -9.86 5.17
C GLY A 512 -18.51 -10.43 3.98
N LEU A 513 -18.16 -9.61 2.98
CA LEU A 513 -17.44 -10.09 1.79
C LEU A 513 -15.92 -9.98 1.99
N LEU A 514 -15.22 -11.10 1.82
CA LEU A 514 -13.77 -11.20 1.79
C LEU A 514 -13.31 -11.64 0.40
N LEU A 515 -12.29 -10.97 -0.14
CA LEU A 515 -11.72 -11.24 -1.45
C LEU A 515 -10.28 -11.72 -1.29
N GLY A 516 -9.97 -12.88 -1.87
CA GLY A 516 -8.62 -13.44 -1.93
C GLY A 516 -8.33 -14.03 -3.31
N ASP A 517 -7.08 -13.99 -3.76
CA ASP A 517 -6.70 -14.47 -5.09
C ASP A 517 -6.35 -15.98 -5.12
N ASN A 518 -6.07 -16.60 -3.98
CA ASN A 518 -5.76 -18.02 -3.94
C ASN A 518 -7.02 -18.90 -3.96
N THR A 519 -7.33 -19.49 -5.12
CA THR A 519 -8.51 -20.36 -5.30
C THR A 519 -8.55 -21.53 -4.32
N SER A 520 -7.41 -22.17 -4.03
CA SER A 520 -7.35 -23.31 -3.11
C SER A 520 -7.66 -22.90 -1.68
N ALA A 521 -7.13 -21.77 -1.22
CA ALA A 521 -7.42 -21.24 0.11
C ALA A 521 -8.90 -20.85 0.22
N ASN A 522 -9.47 -20.21 -0.81
CA ASN A 522 -10.88 -19.84 -0.85
C ASN A 522 -11.79 -21.07 -0.78
N ILE A 523 -11.48 -22.15 -1.48
CA ILE A 523 -12.24 -23.42 -1.41
C ILE A 523 -12.19 -24.01 0.00
N LEU A 524 -11.03 -23.97 0.68
CA LEU A 524 -10.89 -24.47 2.05
C LEU A 524 -11.77 -23.71 3.06
N THR A 525 -12.20 -22.49 2.75
CA THR A 525 -13.15 -21.73 3.60
C THR A 525 -14.59 -22.21 3.48
N ARG A 526 -14.94 -22.95 2.40
CA ARG A 526 -16.31 -23.38 2.11
C ARG A 526 -16.50 -24.89 2.21
N GLU A 527 -15.49 -25.68 1.87
CA GLU A 527 -15.61 -27.12 1.71
C GLU A 527 -14.53 -27.89 2.50
N TYR A 528 -14.87 -29.12 2.92
CA TYR A 528 -13.96 -30.09 3.55
C TYR A 528 -13.10 -30.84 2.51
N VAL A 529 -12.65 -30.19 1.44
CA VAL A 529 -11.86 -30.86 0.39
C VAL A 529 -10.43 -31.09 0.88
N ASN A 530 -9.85 -32.26 0.54
CA ASN A 530 -8.47 -32.65 0.82
C ASN A 530 -8.12 -32.83 2.31
N HIS A 531 -8.94 -33.61 3.02
CA HIS A 531 -8.75 -33.95 4.43
C HIS A 531 -7.34 -34.48 4.78
N SER A 532 -6.59 -35.11 3.87
CA SER A 532 -5.20 -35.53 4.12
C SER A 532 -4.18 -34.40 4.01
N ARG A 533 -4.37 -33.45 3.08
CA ARG A 533 -3.44 -32.35 2.80
C ARG A 533 -3.70 -31.09 3.63
N ALA A 534 -4.87 -30.93 4.23
CA ALA A 534 -5.19 -29.82 5.13
C ALA A 534 -5.15 -30.19 6.63
N LYS A 535 -4.96 -31.47 6.97
CA LYS A 535 -4.94 -32.00 8.35
C LYS A 535 -3.90 -31.35 9.27
N HIS A 536 -2.80 -30.86 8.69
CA HIS A 536 -1.71 -30.22 9.43
C HIS A 536 -2.00 -28.75 9.76
N ILE A 537 -3.01 -28.15 9.11
CA ILE A 537 -3.39 -26.76 9.36
C ILE A 537 -4.03 -26.71 10.75
N ASP A 538 -3.53 -25.81 11.59
CA ASP A 538 -4.01 -25.64 12.95
C ASP A 538 -5.50 -25.29 12.98
N VAL A 539 -6.23 -25.90 13.92
CA VAL A 539 -7.68 -25.75 14.12
C VAL A 539 -8.09 -24.29 14.24
N ARG A 540 -7.24 -23.43 14.82
CA ARG A 540 -7.55 -22.00 14.97
C ARG A 540 -7.86 -21.29 13.65
N TYR A 541 -7.30 -21.76 12.53
CA TYR A 541 -7.55 -21.17 11.22
C TYR A 541 -8.85 -21.68 10.58
N HIS A 542 -9.45 -22.76 11.09
CA HIS A 542 -10.79 -23.19 10.67
C HIS A 542 -11.91 -22.27 11.13
N PHE A 543 -11.61 -21.28 11.98
CA PHE A 543 -12.54 -20.20 12.33
C PHE A 543 -13.20 -19.54 11.11
N VAL A 544 -12.44 -19.25 10.03
CA VAL A 544 -13.04 -18.62 8.83
C VAL A 544 -14.13 -19.49 8.21
N ARG A 545 -13.96 -20.82 8.22
CA ARG A 545 -14.94 -21.77 7.69
C ARG A 545 -16.21 -21.76 8.53
N GLU A 546 -16.07 -21.83 9.85
CA GLU A 546 -17.20 -21.76 10.78
C GLU A 546 -18.05 -20.51 10.54
N ARG A 547 -17.41 -19.35 10.29
CA ARG A 547 -18.10 -18.09 10.01
C ARG A 547 -18.77 -18.04 8.64
N VAL A 548 -18.21 -18.73 7.65
CA VAL A 548 -18.81 -18.88 6.32
C VAL A 548 -20.03 -19.82 6.39
N GLU A 549 -19.92 -20.95 7.09
CA GLU A 549 -21.02 -21.90 7.29
C GLU A 549 -22.19 -21.27 8.09
N ALA A 550 -21.88 -20.40 9.04
CA ALA A 550 -22.89 -19.62 9.78
C ALA A 550 -23.58 -18.52 8.94
N GLY A 551 -23.16 -18.29 7.69
CA GLY A 551 -23.67 -17.22 6.84
C GLY A 551 -23.27 -15.82 7.28
N GLU A 552 -22.27 -15.69 8.17
CA GLU A 552 -21.77 -14.41 8.66
C GLU A 552 -20.77 -13.78 7.68
N LEU A 553 -20.03 -14.61 6.95
CA LEU A 553 -19.01 -14.22 5.97
C LEU A 553 -19.17 -14.96 4.65
N GLU A 554 -18.66 -14.36 3.59
CA GLU A 554 -18.57 -14.92 2.25
C GLU A 554 -17.18 -14.63 1.70
N VAL A 555 -16.51 -15.66 1.17
CA VAL A 555 -15.14 -15.54 0.64
C VAL A 555 -15.19 -15.77 -0.86
N GLU A 556 -14.88 -14.76 -1.67
CA GLU A 556 -14.86 -14.84 -3.13
C GLU A 556 -13.45 -14.68 -3.71
N HIS A 557 -13.30 -15.11 -4.95
CA HIS A 557 -12.05 -14.97 -5.70
C HIS A 557 -11.96 -13.60 -6.37
N VAL A 558 -10.80 -12.96 -6.24
CA VAL A 558 -10.42 -11.76 -6.99
C VAL A 558 -9.15 -12.03 -7.79
N ALA A 559 -8.99 -11.41 -8.96
CA ALA A 559 -7.75 -11.54 -9.71
C ALA A 559 -6.59 -10.93 -8.90
N SER A 560 -5.38 -11.51 -8.97
CA SER A 560 -4.22 -11.01 -8.23
C SER A 560 -3.91 -9.54 -8.55
N ALA A 561 -4.02 -9.13 -9.82
CA ALA A 561 -3.87 -7.72 -10.23
C ALA A 561 -4.94 -6.78 -9.64
N ASP A 562 -6.02 -7.32 -9.10
CA ASP A 562 -7.08 -6.56 -8.44
C ASP A 562 -7.05 -6.69 -6.91
N ASN A 563 -6.14 -7.50 -6.36
CA ASN A 563 -6.05 -7.74 -4.93
C ASN A 563 -5.34 -6.58 -4.21
N LEU A 564 -6.13 -5.73 -3.55
CA LEU A 564 -5.60 -4.58 -2.81
C LEU A 564 -4.70 -4.97 -1.64
N ALA A 565 -4.80 -6.21 -1.14
CA ALA A 565 -3.96 -6.70 -0.05
C ALA A 565 -2.52 -6.99 -0.49
N ASP A 566 -2.21 -7.06 -1.80
CA ASP A 566 -0.84 -7.23 -2.28
C ASP A 566 0.10 -6.12 -1.79
N LEU A 567 -0.41 -4.89 -1.63
CA LEU A 567 0.36 -3.76 -1.10
C LEU A 567 0.87 -4.00 0.34
N LEU A 568 0.25 -4.93 1.05
CA LEU A 568 0.50 -5.25 2.45
C LEU A 568 1.39 -6.49 2.63
N THR A 569 1.78 -7.16 1.54
CA THR A 569 2.50 -8.43 1.62
C THR A 569 3.74 -8.49 0.74
N LYS A 570 3.82 -7.63 -0.29
CA LYS A 570 4.84 -7.70 -1.34
C LYS A 570 5.37 -6.32 -1.69
N GLY A 571 6.64 -6.28 -2.11
CA GLY A 571 7.22 -5.10 -2.77
C GLY A 571 6.76 -5.06 -4.23
N ILE A 572 5.79 -4.20 -4.54
CA ILE A 572 5.14 -4.15 -5.86
C ILE A 572 5.92 -3.25 -6.85
N PRO A 573 6.01 -3.59 -8.15
CA PRO A 573 6.55 -2.70 -9.18
C PRO A 573 5.83 -1.35 -9.24
N ARG A 574 6.57 -0.30 -9.58
CA ARG A 574 6.12 1.11 -9.55
C ARG A 574 4.70 1.35 -10.10
N ASP A 575 4.43 0.88 -11.32
CA ASP A 575 3.16 1.21 -12.00
C ASP A 575 1.97 0.56 -11.29
N HIS A 576 2.12 -0.70 -10.89
CA HIS A 576 1.08 -1.42 -10.17
C HIS A 576 0.91 -0.92 -8.73
N HIS A 577 2.01 -0.55 -8.06
CA HIS A 577 1.96 0.10 -6.75
C HIS A 577 1.13 1.40 -6.81
N ARG A 578 1.40 2.24 -7.81
CA ARG A 578 0.64 3.49 -8.01
C ARG A 578 -0.84 3.23 -8.29
N GLU A 579 -1.14 2.26 -9.13
CA GLU A 579 -2.52 1.88 -9.45
C GLU A 579 -3.31 1.44 -8.21
N LEU A 580 -2.74 0.56 -7.39
CA LEU A 580 -3.39 0.09 -6.17
C LEU A 580 -3.58 1.23 -5.15
N VAL A 581 -2.58 2.11 -5.00
CA VAL A 581 -2.68 3.31 -4.14
C VAL A 581 -3.78 4.27 -4.62
N ASP A 582 -3.93 4.45 -5.93
CA ASP A 582 -4.99 5.27 -6.52
C ASP A 582 -6.38 4.63 -6.25
N ARG A 583 -6.51 3.31 -6.38
CA ARG A 583 -7.74 2.56 -6.06
C ARG A 583 -8.12 2.64 -4.59
N LEU A 584 -7.14 2.76 -3.70
CA LEU A 584 -7.32 2.94 -2.26
C LEU A 584 -7.59 4.41 -1.86
N ARG A 585 -7.63 5.34 -2.83
CA ARG A 585 -7.89 6.78 -2.62
C ARG A 585 -6.95 7.45 -1.62
N ILE A 586 -5.71 6.93 -1.54
CA ILE A 586 -4.63 7.51 -0.74
C ILE A 586 -3.95 8.64 -1.53
N SER A 587 -3.88 8.51 -2.85
CA SER A 587 -3.31 9.56 -3.69
C SER A 587 -4.27 10.73 -3.83
N ILE A 588 -3.66 11.90 -3.96
CA ILE A 588 -4.35 13.14 -4.22
C ILE A 588 -4.76 13.22 -5.69
N SER A 589 -6.05 13.32 -5.96
CA SER A 589 -6.57 13.79 -7.25
C SER A 589 -6.38 15.31 -7.44
N LEU A 590 -5.71 16.02 -6.51
CA LEU A 590 -5.40 17.45 -6.60
C LEU A 590 -4.42 17.81 -7.73
N HIS A 591 -3.67 16.90 -8.36
CA HIS A 591 -2.91 17.33 -9.55
C HIS A 591 -3.81 17.93 -10.65
N ARG A 592 -5.09 17.50 -10.72
CA ARG A 592 -6.10 18.14 -11.58
C ARG A 592 -6.84 19.28 -10.88
N ARG A 593 -7.17 19.16 -9.59
CA ARG A 593 -7.92 20.20 -8.84
C ARG A 593 -7.11 21.48 -8.57
N ALA A 594 -5.81 21.36 -8.26
CA ALA A 594 -4.91 22.49 -8.05
C ALA A 594 -4.71 23.29 -9.35
N TRP A 595 -4.68 22.61 -10.50
CA TRP A 595 -4.66 23.28 -11.80
C TRP A 595 -5.93 24.12 -12.03
N HIS A 596 -7.12 23.57 -11.75
CA HIS A 596 -8.38 24.32 -11.88
C HIS A 596 -8.49 25.50 -10.90
N LEU A 597 -8.05 25.32 -9.65
CA LEU A 597 -8.05 26.37 -8.63
C LEU A 597 -7.05 27.49 -8.93
N LEU A 598 -5.83 27.16 -9.37
CA LEU A 598 -4.81 28.15 -9.77
C LEU A 598 -5.23 29.01 -10.96
N HIS A 599 -6.19 28.55 -11.77
CA HIS A 599 -6.66 29.26 -12.96
C HIS A 599 -8.08 29.83 -12.78
N GLY A 600 -8.62 29.85 -11.56
CA GLY A 600 -9.92 30.47 -11.25
C GLY A 600 -11.12 29.79 -11.90
N LEU A 601 -11.02 28.50 -12.27
CA LEU A 601 -12.07 27.78 -12.98
C LEU A 601 -12.94 26.97 -12.00
N SER A 602 -14.24 27.24 -11.99
CA SER A 602 -15.23 26.48 -11.20
C SER A 602 -15.26 25.02 -11.63
N TRP A 603 -15.07 24.10 -10.68
CA TRP A 603 -15.13 22.65 -10.93
C TRP A 603 -16.58 22.18 -11.00
N LEU A 604 -17.18 22.31 -12.18
CA LEU A 604 -18.41 21.63 -12.57
C LEU A 604 -18.10 20.89 -13.87
N VAL A 605 -17.91 19.57 -13.79
CA VAL A 605 -17.73 18.75 -14.99
C VAL A 605 -19.10 18.55 -15.62
N ASN A 606 -19.54 19.59 -16.33
CA ASN A 606 -20.65 19.54 -17.26
C ASN A 606 -20.14 18.80 -18.54
N ALA A 607 -20.91 17.84 -19.04
CA ALA A 607 -20.57 17.05 -20.23
C ALA A 607 -20.39 17.92 -21.48
N ASP A 608 -21.20 18.96 -21.65
CA ASP A 608 -21.09 19.98 -22.69
C ASP A 608 -19.86 20.87 -22.49
N SER A 609 -19.54 21.25 -21.24
CA SER A 609 -18.30 21.98 -20.93
C SER A 609 -17.07 21.12 -21.20
N THR A 610 -17.16 19.81 -20.99
CA THR A 610 -16.11 18.84 -21.34
C THR A 610 -15.98 18.69 -22.85
N ALA A 611 -17.10 18.69 -23.58
CA ALA A 611 -17.11 18.71 -25.05
C ALA A 611 -16.58 20.04 -25.62
N ILE A 612 -16.82 21.16 -24.94
CA ILE A 612 -16.24 22.47 -25.28
C ILE A 612 -14.76 22.49 -24.94
N LEU A 613 -14.32 21.94 -23.80
CA LEU A 613 -12.90 21.85 -23.43
C LEU A 613 -12.12 20.94 -24.38
N MET A 614 -12.70 19.84 -24.83
CA MET A 614 -12.13 18.97 -25.86
C MET A 614 -12.02 19.71 -27.20
N ARG A 615 -13.03 20.50 -27.57
CA ARG A 615 -12.98 21.37 -28.76
C ARG A 615 -11.94 22.48 -28.62
N SER A 616 -11.83 23.11 -27.46
CA SER A 616 -10.87 24.17 -27.17
C SER A 616 -9.43 23.65 -27.07
N ALA A 617 -9.22 22.48 -26.49
CA ALA A 617 -7.93 21.80 -26.47
C ALA A 617 -7.49 21.35 -27.87
N ALA A 618 -8.43 20.89 -28.71
CA ALA A 618 -8.17 20.65 -30.13
C ALA A 618 -7.90 21.95 -30.90
N ALA A 619 -8.49 23.08 -30.50
CA ALA A 619 -8.24 24.40 -31.08
C ALA A 619 -6.87 24.98 -30.67
N LEU A 620 -6.47 24.78 -29.41
CA LEU A 620 -5.22 25.27 -28.81
C LEU A 620 -4.00 24.36 -29.04
N ALA A 621 -4.20 23.14 -29.54
CA ALA A 621 -3.10 22.27 -29.94
C ALA A 621 -2.22 23.01 -30.98
N PRO A 622 -0.89 23.10 -30.78
CA PRO A 622 -0.02 23.82 -31.71
C PRO A 622 -0.18 23.21 -33.11
N PRO A 623 -0.09 24.00 -34.20
CA PRO A 623 -0.31 23.51 -35.58
C PRO A 623 0.54 22.27 -35.92
N SER A 624 1.73 22.16 -35.32
CA SER A 624 2.65 21.02 -35.40
C SER A 624 2.11 19.71 -34.84
N SER A 625 1.08 19.75 -33.99
CA SER A 625 0.48 18.61 -33.28
C SER A 625 -0.94 18.26 -33.73
N LYS A 626 -1.58 19.10 -34.57
CA LYS A 626 -2.85 18.80 -35.23
C LYS A 626 -2.63 17.87 -36.44
N CYS A 627 -2.21 16.63 -36.18
CA CYS A 627 -2.17 15.61 -37.23
C CYS A 627 -3.57 15.04 -37.46
N LYS A 628 -4.04 14.99 -38.71
CA LYS A 628 -5.29 14.29 -39.07
C LYS A 628 -5.25 12.85 -38.50
N PRO A 629 -6.37 12.35 -37.92
CA PRO A 629 -6.51 10.94 -37.55
C PRO A 629 -6.08 10.05 -38.72
N ARG A 630 -5.31 9.00 -38.42
CA ARG A 630 -4.69 8.14 -39.43
C ARG A 630 -5.35 6.78 -39.35
N ASN A 631 -5.95 6.34 -40.44
CA ASN A 631 -6.55 5.00 -40.50
C ASN A 631 -5.44 3.94 -40.54
N PRO A 632 -5.62 2.81 -39.82
CA PRO A 632 -4.71 1.68 -39.89
C PRO A 632 -4.83 0.98 -41.24
N TYR A 633 -3.76 0.31 -41.67
CA TYR A 633 -3.88 -0.69 -42.72
C TYR A 633 -4.52 -1.94 -42.10
N THR A 634 -5.40 -2.63 -42.83
CA THR A 634 -6.00 -3.90 -42.42
C THR A 634 -5.54 -5.02 -43.36
N THR A 635 -5.73 -6.28 -42.98
CA THR A 635 -5.53 -7.42 -43.87
C THR A 635 -6.41 -7.30 -45.12
N ASP A 636 -7.66 -6.87 -44.99
CA ASP A 636 -8.57 -6.63 -46.12
C ASP A 636 -8.04 -5.56 -47.07
N PHE A 637 -7.47 -4.48 -46.53
CA PHE A 637 -6.81 -3.45 -47.35
C PHE A 637 -5.62 -4.05 -48.12
N LEU A 638 -4.80 -4.90 -47.47
CA LEU A 638 -3.66 -5.55 -48.11
C LEU A 638 -4.10 -6.52 -49.23
N VAL A 639 -5.16 -7.29 -49.01
CA VAL A 639 -5.74 -8.19 -50.01
C VAL A 639 -6.32 -7.39 -51.19
N ASN A 640 -7.00 -6.28 -50.93
CA ASN A 640 -7.53 -5.41 -51.98
C ASN A 640 -6.39 -4.83 -52.86
N ILE A 641 -5.36 -4.23 -52.26
CA ILE A 641 -4.25 -3.68 -53.07
C ILE A 641 -3.50 -4.78 -53.84
N ARG A 642 -3.41 -6.00 -53.30
CA ARG A 642 -2.75 -7.14 -53.94
C ARG A 642 -3.39 -7.50 -55.28
N GLN A 643 -4.71 -7.34 -55.42
CA GLN A 643 -5.44 -7.60 -56.68
C GLN A 643 -5.04 -6.63 -57.80
N HIS A 644 -4.48 -5.46 -57.44
CA HIS A 644 -4.06 -4.41 -58.37
C HIS A 644 -2.53 -4.31 -58.54
N LEU A 645 -1.78 -5.29 -58.00
CA LEU A 645 -0.34 -5.44 -58.20
C LEU A 645 -0.05 -6.64 -59.09
N ASN A 646 0.78 -6.46 -60.12
CA ASN A 646 1.24 -7.55 -60.96
C ASN A 646 2.58 -8.08 -60.45
N LEU A 647 2.56 -9.19 -59.73
CA LEU A 647 3.74 -9.75 -59.07
C LEU A 647 4.82 -10.29 -60.02
N SER A 648 4.56 -10.37 -61.33
CA SER A 648 5.58 -10.66 -62.33
C SER A 648 6.43 -9.43 -62.68
N LEU A 649 5.96 -8.21 -62.32
CA LEU A 649 6.72 -6.99 -62.53
C LEU A 649 7.72 -6.76 -61.39
N PRO A 650 9.00 -6.45 -61.69
CA PRO A 650 10.05 -6.18 -60.71
C PRO A 650 9.66 -5.24 -59.56
N LEU A 651 9.06 -4.09 -59.88
CA LEU A 651 8.68 -3.10 -58.87
C LEU A 651 7.52 -3.57 -57.98
N ASP A 652 6.50 -4.19 -58.57
CA ASP A 652 5.30 -4.63 -57.85
C ASP A 652 5.61 -5.80 -56.91
N ALA A 653 6.48 -6.73 -57.34
CA ALA A 653 7.00 -7.79 -56.49
C ALA A 653 7.72 -7.25 -55.25
N ALA A 654 8.60 -6.26 -55.43
CA ALA A 654 9.35 -5.61 -54.35
C ALA A 654 8.44 -4.82 -53.40
N VAL A 655 7.46 -4.08 -53.95
CA VAL A 655 6.49 -3.32 -53.17
C VAL A 655 5.61 -4.25 -52.34
N TRP A 656 5.14 -5.37 -52.91
CA TRP A 656 4.30 -6.32 -52.19
C TRP A 656 5.05 -7.04 -51.05
N ALA A 657 6.27 -7.49 -51.32
CA ALA A 657 7.12 -8.12 -50.30
C ALA A 657 7.47 -7.14 -49.17
N CYS A 658 7.72 -5.87 -49.51
CA CYS A 658 7.99 -4.83 -48.51
C CYS A 658 6.74 -4.52 -47.67
N ALA A 659 5.56 -4.40 -48.29
CA ALA A 659 4.30 -4.08 -47.60
C ALA A 659 3.92 -5.14 -46.55
N THR A 660 3.97 -6.41 -46.94
CA THR A 660 3.66 -7.54 -46.03
C THR A 660 4.72 -7.68 -44.93
N SER A 661 6.00 -7.46 -45.24
CA SER A 661 7.09 -7.44 -44.24
C SER A 661 6.96 -6.29 -43.24
N LEU A 662 6.53 -5.10 -43.68
CA LEU A 662 6.26 -3.96 -42.80
C LEU A 662 5.08 -4.24 -41.85
N PHE A 663 4.00 -4.84 -42.38
CA PHE A 663 2.80 -5.14 -41.64
C PHE A 663 3.03 -6.22 -40.56
N TYR A 664 3.44 -7.42 -40.95
CA TYR A 664 3.64 -8.53 -40.01
C TYR A 664 4.93 -8.42 -39.18
N GLY A 665 5.92 -7.66 -39.67
CA GLY A 665 7.10 -7.28 -38.89
C GLY A 665 6.83 -6.18 -37.86
N VAL A 666 5.68 -5.48 -37.93
CA VAL A 666 5.36 -4.29 -37.11
C VAL A 666 6.48 -3.22 -37.20
N ALA A 667 7.08 -3.14 -38.39
CA ALA A 667 8.26 -2.32 -38.66
C ALA A 667 7.86 -0.91 -39.14
N ARG A 668 8.77 0.06 -38.97
CA ARG A 668 8.60 1.39 -39.58
C ARG A 668 9.00 1.30 -41.05
N MET A 669 8.28 2.01 -41.91
CA MET A 669 8.59 2.07 -43.34
C MET A 669 10.05 2.43 -43.65
N GLY A 670 10.63 3.38 -42.92
CA GLY A 670 12.03 3.80 -43.12
C GLY A 670 13.06 2.76 -42.68
N GLU A 671 12.65 1.67 -42.03
CA GLU A 671 13.55 0.57 -41.66
C GLU A 671 13.73 -0.42 -42.82
N LEU A 672 12.78 -0.49 -43.78
CA LEU A 672 12.82 -1.40 -44.93
C LEU A 672 12.86 -0.68 -46.30
N THR A 673 12.99 0.66 -46.31
CA THR A 673 13.06 1.47 -47.54
C THR A 673 14.15 2.54 -47.40
N THR A 674 14.68 3.00 -48.53
CA THR A 674 15.67 4.09 -48.56
C THR A 674 15.01 5.45 -48.79
N SER A 675 15.64 6.53 -48.34
CA SER A 675 15.10 7.88 -48.54
C SER A 675 15.19 8.33 -50.00
N ASN A 676 16.30 7.99 -50.67
CA ASN A 676 16.55 8.20 -52.08
C ASN A 676 17.50 7.10 -52.63
N LEU A 677 17.72 7.08 -53.95
CA LEU A 677 18.52 6.04 -54.60
C LEU A 677 19.99 6.02 -54.16
N SER A 678 20.57 7.18 -53.83
CA SER A 678 21.98 7.31 -53.40
C SER A 678 22.21 7.07 -51.91
N SER A 679 21.14 6.95 -51.11
CA SER A 679 21.23 6.81 -49.65
C SER A 679 21.50 5.39 -49.17
N PHE A 680 21.50 4.40 -50.07
CA PHE A 680 21.71 3.01 -49.71
C PHE A 680 23.14 2.76 -49.25
N LEU A 681 23.28 2.23 -48.05
CA LEU A 681 24.54 1.76 -47.48
C LEU A 681 24.30 0.40 -46.81
N PRO A 682 25.00 -0.68 -47.21
CA PRO A 682 24.82 -2.02 -46.62
C PRO A 682 25.02 -2.08 -45.11
N SER A 683 25.80 -1.16 -44.53
CA SER A 683 26.06 -1.07 -43.10
C SER A 683 24.90 -0.51 -42.27
N THR A 684 23.95 0.20 -42.90
CA THR A 684 22.85 0.88 -42.20
C THR A 684 21.46 0.46 -42.69
N HIS A 685 21.39 -0.19 -43.86
CA HIS A 685 20.15 -0.62 -44.49
C HIS A 685 20.05 -2.13 -44.60
N VAL A 686 18.82 -2.64 -44.63
CA VAL A 686 18.56 -4.07 -44.82
C VAL A 686 19.05 -4.55 -46.19
N THR A 687 19.72 -5.70 -46.19
CA THR A 687 20.26 -6.34 -47.40
C THR A 687 19.77 -7.78 -47.50
N ARG A 688 20.00 -8.43 -48.65
CA ARG A 688 19.64 -9.84 -48.81
C ARG A 688 20.34 -10.77 -47.81
N ALA A 689 21.58 -10.46 -47.41
CA ALA A 689 22.34 -11.23 -46.42
C ALA A 689 21.74 -11.17 -45.00
N HIS A 690 20.94 -10.15 -44.70
CA HIS A 690 20.31 -9.98 -43.39
C HIS A 690 19.05 -10.82 -43.19
N VAL A 691 18.61 -11.59 -44.20
CA VAL A 691 17.45 -12.47 -44.12
C VAL A 691 17.88 -13.88 -43.77
N SER A 692 17.34 -14.39 -42.67
CA SER A 692 17.55 -15.77 -42.21
C SER A 692 16.22 -16.44 -41.87
N SER A 693 16.22 -17.76 -41.80
CA SER A 693 15.09 -18.53 -41.27
C SER A 693 15.49 -19.14 -39.93
N LYS A 694 14.64 -19.02 -38.92
CA LYS A 694 14.81 -19.68 -37.61
C LYS A 694 13.60 -20.56 -37.36
N VAL A 695 13.76 -21.58 -36.52
CA VAL A 695 12.64 -22.39 -36.03
C VAL A 695 12.29 -21.88 -34.64
N ASP A 696 11.04 -21.54 -34.41
CA ASP A 696 10.57 -21.11 -33.09
C ASP A 696 10.37 -22.31 -32.14
N ARG A 697 10.02 -22.02 -30.88
CA ARG A 697 9.76 -23.02 -29.83
C ARG A 697 8.64 -24.02 -30.13
N ASN A 698 7.92 -23.85 -31.23
CA ASN A 698 6.76 -24.65 -31.64
C ASN A 698 6.98 -25.34 -32.99
N ASN A 699 8.23 -25.46 -33.42
CA ASN A 699 8.61 -25.97 -34.73
C ASN A 699 8.04 -25.17 -35.91
N ALA A 700 7.63 -23.92 -35.69
CA ALA A 700 7.24 -23.03 -36.77
C ALA A 700 8.49 -22.39 -37.39
N VAL A 701 8.60 -22.44 -38.72
CA VAL A 701 9.63 -21.70 -39.43
C VAL A 701 9.22 -20.22 -39.45
N ILE A 702 10.12 -19.36 -38.96
CA ILE A 702 9.97 -17.91 -38.94
C ILE A 702 11.05 -17.27 -39.80
N THR A 703 10.67 -16.28 -40.59
CA THR A 703 11.61 -15.43 -41.32
C THR A 703 12.06 -14.31 -40.40
N VAL A 704 13.38 -14.14 -40.29
CA VAL A 704 14.04 -13.11 -39.48
C VAL A 704 14.81 -12.17 -40.38
N ILE A 705 14.59 -10.88 -40.21
CA ILE A 705 15.26 -9.81 -40.95
C ILE A 705 16.00 -8.94 -39.92
N PHE A 706 17.32 -8.96 -39.96
CA PHE A 706 18.14 -8.06 -39.13
C PHE A 706 18.14 -6.66 -39.74
N ILE A 707 17.78 -5.65 -38.94
CA ILE A 707 17.84 -4.25 -39.35
C ILE A 707 19.10 -3.62 -38.74
N PRO A 708 20.10 -3.20 -39.53
CA PRO A 708 21.40 -2.75 -39.00
C PRO A 708 21.33 -1.48 -38.15
N THR A 709 20.38 -0.58 -38.40
CA THR A 709 20.23 0.66 -37.63
C THR A 709 18.76 1.02 -37.45
N MET A 710 18.34 1.20 -36.19
CA MET A 710 16.97 1.61 -35.87
C MET A 710 16.96 2.84 -34.96
N LYS A 711 15.94 3.69 -35.09
CA LYS A 711 15.74 4.87 -34.21
C LYS A 711 15.67 4.48 -32.71
N ALA A 712 15.16 3.30 -32.40
CA ALA A 712 15.00 2.80 -31.02
C ALA A 712 16.11 1.81 -30.60
N ALA A 713 17.00 1.42 -31.52
CA ALA A 713 18.08 0.47 -31.27
C ALA A 713 19.25 0.79 -32.23
N PRO A 714 20.19 1.65 -31.82
CA PRO A 714 21.30 2.08 -32.68
C PRO A 714 22.24 0.94 -33.12
N GLN A 715 22.29 -0.15 -32.34
CA GLN A 715 23.08 -1.35 -32.63
C GLN A 715 22.37 -2.37 -33.55
N GLY A 716 21.20 -2.01 -34.09
CA GLY A 716 20.38 -2.87 -34.93
C GLY A 716 19.57 -3.90 -34.14
N LYS A 717 18.50 -4.44 -34.75
CA LYS A 717 17.63 -5.43 -34.13
C LYS A 717 16.88 -6.29 -35.15
N ASP A 718 16.54 -7.51 -34.75
CA ASP A 718 15.74 -8.44 -35.53
C ASP A 718 14.26 -8.02 -35.54
N ILE A 719 13.67 -7.94 -36.74
CA ILE A 719 12.22 -8.14 -36.91
C ILE A 719 11.98 -9.54 -37.46
N PHE A 720 10.82 -10.10 -37.17
CA PHE A 720 10.48 -11.44 -37.61
C PHE A 720 8.99 -11.58 -37.86
N TRP A 721 8.63 -12.49 -38.76
CA TRP A 721 7.25 -12.89 -39.00
C TRP A 721 7.20 -14.36 -39.41
N ALA A 722 6.07 -15.01 -39.14
CA ALA A 722 5.80 -16.37 -39.59
C ALA A 722 4.97 -16.33 -40.88
N LYS A 723 4.90 -17.46 -41.57
CA LYS A 723 3.95 -17.67 -42.67
C LYS A 723 2.53 -17.25 -42.24
N GLN A 724 1.82 -16.55 -43.12
CA GLN A 724 0.44 -16.12 -42.89
C GLN A 724 -0.51 -16.84 -43.84
N ASP A 725 -1.75 -17.04 -43.43
CA ASP A 725 -2.76 -17.65 -44.27
C ASP A 725 -3.35 -16.63 -45.26
N GLY A 726 -3.76 -17.11 -46.44
CA GLY A 726 -4.42 -16.29 -47.46
C GLY A 726 -3.49 -15.47 -48.36
N GLU A 727 -4.07 -14.51 -49.08
CA GLU A 727 -3.38 -13.75 -50.13
C GLU A 727 -2.34 -12.75 -49.59
N SER A 728 -2.43 -12.36 -48.31
CA SER A 728 -1.48 -11.47 -47.64
C SER A 728 -0.23 -12.19 -47.10
N ASN A 729 0.04 -13.43 -47.53
CA ASN A 729 1.17 -14.23 -47.06
C ASN A 729 2.53 -13.57 -47.32
N SER A 730 3.21 -13.17 -46.25
CA SER A 730 4.53 -12.51 -46.29
C SER A 730 5.65 -13.42 -46.78
N GLU A 731 5.58 -14.73 -46.52
CA GLU A 731 6.57 -15.70 -46.98
C GLU A 731 6.53 -15.83 -48.50
N SER A 732 5.33 -16.09 -49.04
CA SER A 732 5.11 -16.18 -50.48
C SER A 732 5.45 -14.87 -51.19
N ALA A 733 5.12 -13.72 -50.59
CA ALA A 733 5.46 -12.41 -51.13
C ALA A 733 6.99 -12.21 -51.21
N LEU A 734 7.72 -12.56 -50.15
CA LEU A 734 9.18 -12.45 -50.14
C LEU A 734 9.83 -13.41 -51.13
N LEU A 735 9.37 -14.67 -51.21
CA LEU A 735 9.90 -15.65 -52.16
C LEU A 735 9.68 -15.22 -53.61
N ASN A 736 8.49 -14.73 -53.96
CA ASN A 736 8.21 -14.20 -55.30
C ASN A 736 9.13 -13.03 -55.64
N HIS A 737 9.36 -12.12 -54.70
CA HIS A 737 10.31 -11.01 -54.90
C HIS A 737 11.73 -11.49 -55.17
N LEU A 738 12.20 -12.50 -54.43
CA LEU A 738 13.52 -13.07 -54.63
C LEU A 738 13.64 -13.79 -55.97
N GLU A 739 12.57 -14.42 -56.46
CA GLU A 739 12.53 -15.05 -57.77
C GLU A 739 12.57 -14.03 -58.91
N VAL A 740 11.79 -12.95 -58.80
CA VAL A 740 11.66 -11.92 -59.85
C VAL A 740 12.86 -10.98 -59.89
N ASN A 741 13.38 -10.55 -58.73
CA ASN A 741 14.41 -9.50 -58.66
C ASN A 741 15.79 -10.00 -58.27
N ASN A 742 15.89 -11.17 -57.60
CA ASN A 742 17.11 -11.82 -57.15
C ASN A 742 18.25 -10.85 -56.73
N PRO A 743 18.06 -10.03 -55.69
CA PRO A 743 19.08 -9.10 -55.22
C PRO A 743 20.32 -9.84 -54.70
N ALA A 744 21.51 -9.30 -54.97
CA ALA A 744 22.76 -9.86 -54.45
C ALA A 744 22.85 -9.72 -52.92
N PRO A 745 23.69 -10.52 -52.21
CA PRO A 745 23.77 -10.54 -50.75
C PRO A 745 23.97 -9.16 -50.09
N ASP A 746 24.74 -8.28 -50.72
CA ASP A 746 25.08 -6.92 -50.29
C ASP A 746 24.13 -5.84 -50.80
N GLU A 747 23.20 -6.19 -51.69
CA GLU A 747 22.18 -5.27 -52.20
C GLU A 747 20.98 -5.17 -51.27
N HIS A 748 20.25 -4.05 -51.38
CA HIS A 748 19.04 -3.79 -50.59
C HIS A 748 18.03 -4.93 -50.74
N LEU A 749 17.43 -5.37 -49.64
CA LEU A 749 16.54 -6.54 -49.64
C LEU A 749 15.40 -6.44 -50.66
N PHE A 750 14.78 -5.26 -50.75
CA PHE A 750 13.70 -4.98 -51.71
C PHE A 750 14.19 -4.29 -52.99
N ALA A 751 15.44 -4.51 -53.42
CA ALA A 751 15.92 -3.94 -54.68
C ALA A 751 15.15 -4.50 -55.88
N HIS A 752 14.83 -3.65 -56.85
CA HIS A 752 14.09 -4.04 -58.05
C HIS A 752 14.81 -3.60 -59.32
N THR A 753 14.61 -4.34 -60.40
CA THR A 753 15.21 -4.02 -61.71
C THR A 753 14.34 -3.02 -62.46
N LEU A 754 14.93 -1.92 -62.91
CA LEU A 754 14.29 -0.95 -63.80
C LEU A 754 15.22 -0.65 -64.98
N ARG A 755 14.79 -0.99 -66.19
CA ARG A 755 15.57 -0.79 -67.44
C ARG A 755 16.99 -1.39 -67.35
N GLY A 756 17.11 -2.61 -66.81
CA GLY A 756 18.38 -3.33 -66.68
C GLY A 756 19.26 -2.92 -65.50
N THR A 757 18.89 -1.91 -64.71
CA THR A 757 19.64 -1.51 -63.50
C THR A 757 18.88 -1.90 -62.24
N ARG A 758 19.54 -2.60 -61.30
CA ARG A 758 18.99 -2.88 -59.96
C ARG A 758 19.05 -1.62 -59.10
N ARG A 759 17.94 -1.29 -58.44
CA ARG A 759 17.79 -0.08 -57.62
C ARG A 759 17.14 -0.42 -56.29
N PRO A 760 17.57 0.20 -55.17
CA PRO A 760 16.91 0.02 -53.88
C PRO A 760 15.49 0.60 -53.91
N LEU A 761 14.57 -0.03 -53.18
CA LEU A 761 13.19 0.48 -53.06
C LEU A 761 13.17 1.73 -52.19
N THR A 762 12.92 2.87 -52.82
CA THR A 762 12.78 4.14 -52.12
C THR A 762 11.40 4.28 -51.50
N ARG A 763 11.33 5.04 -50.41
CA ARG A 763 10.08 5.38 -49.72
C ARG A 763 9.06 6.02 -50.68
N SER A 764 9.51 6.91 -51.56
CA SER A 764 8.64 7.61 -52.51
C SER A 764 8.00 6.67 -53.53
N ASN A 765 8.78 5.74 -54.10
CA ASN A 765 8.29 4.76 -55.07
C ASN A 765 7.32 3.77 -54.41
N PHE A 766 7.63 3.31 -53.20
CA PHE A 766 6.76 2.44 -52.43
C PHE A 766 5.38 3.06 -52.18
N ILE A 767 5.34 4.28 -51.62
CA ILE A 767 4.08 4.97 -51.30
C ILE A 767 3.28 5.26 -52.57
N LYS A 768 3.95 5.73 -53.62
CA LYS A 768 3.29 6.06 -54.89
C LYS A 768 2.57 4.83 -55.43
N ARG A 769 3.24 3.67 -55.49
CA ARG A 769 2.65 2.45 -56.04
C ARG A 769 1.53 1.89 -55.17
N ILE A 770 1.68 1.88 -53.85
CA ILE A 770 0.62 1.46 -52.91
C ILE A 770 -0.63 2.33 -53.07
N ASN A 771 -0.48 3.66 -53.19
CA ASN A 771 -1.61 4.57 -53.36
C ASN A 771 -2.27 4.46 -54.75
N GLU A 772 -1.52 4.11 -55.79
CA GLU A 772 -2.09 3.79 -57.11
C GLU A 772 -2.91 2.49 -57.04
N ALA A 773 -2.40 1.44 -56.39
CA ALA A 773 -3.12 0.19 -56.19
C ALA A 773 -4.38 0.36 -55.33
N ALA A 774 -4.30 1.11 -54.22
CA ALA A 774 -5.45 1.42 -53.37
C ALA A 774 -6.55 2.18 -54.12
N ARG A 775 -6.19 3.20 -54.91
CA ARG A 775 -7.15 3.94 -55.74
C ARG A 775 -7.78 3.08 -56.83
N ALA A 776 -7.02 2.16 -57.44
CA ALA A 776 -7.55 1.21 -58.40
C ALA A 776 -8.56 0.24 -57.76
N GLY A 777 -8.37 -0.09 -56.47
CA GLY A 777 -9.29 -0.90 -55.68
C GLY A 777 -10.42 -0.13 -54.98
N GLY A 778 -10.60 1.16 -55.30
CA GLY A 778 -11.66 1.99 -54.74
C GLY A 778 -11.45 2.42 -53.29
N GLN A 779 -10.22 2.32 -52.78
CA GLN A 779 -9.86 2.68 -51.40
C GLN A 779 -9.07 4.00 -51.33
N ASP A 780 -9.27 4.74 -50.24
CA ASP A 780 -8.54 5.98 -49.98
C ASP A 780 -7.05 5.71 -49.73
N ALA A 781 -6.21 6.63 -50.21
CA ALA A 781 -4.77 6.58 -49.97
C ALA A 781 -4.44 6.73 -48.47
N LEU A 782 -3.79 5.72 -47.89
CA LEU A 782 -3.44 5.70 -46.47
C LEU A 782 -2.02 6.20 -46.20
N GLN A 783 -1.84 6.87 -45.06
CA GLN A 783 -0.54 7.41 -44.67
C GLN A 783 0.47 6.33 -44.25
N CYS A 784 1.75 6.58 -44.50
CA CYS A 784 2.85 5.64 -44.29
C CYS A 784 2.97 5.02 -42.89
N HIS A 785 2.51 5.72 -41.86
CA HIS A 785 2.60 5.23 -40.47
C HIS A 785 1.55 4.15 -40.17
N GLY A 786 0.56 3.99 -41.05
CA GLY A 786 -0.55 3.08 -40.87
C GLY A 786 -0.16 1.60 -40.92
N PHE A 787 0.95 1.20 -41.55
CA PHE A 787 1.38 -0.21 -41.60
C PHE A 787 1.72 -0.77 -40.21
N ARG A 788 2.54 -0.03 -39.45
CA ARG A 788 2.91 -0.43 -38.08
C ARG A 788 1.70 -0.40 -37.14
N ILE A 789 0.81 0.57 -37.31
CA ILE A 789 -0.44 0.66 -36.53
C ILE A 789 -1.36 -0.51 -36.88
N GLY A 790 -1.52 -0.81 -38.17
CA GLY A 790 -2.30 -1.92 -38.70
C GLY A 790 -1.81 -3.27 -38.22
N GLY A 791 -0.51 -3.55 -38.35
CA GLY A 791 0.08 -4.79 -37.84
C GLY A 791 -0.04 -4.93 -36.32
N THR A 792 0.07 -3.81 -35.58
CA THR A 792 -0.18 -3.80 -34.13
C THR A 792 -1.64 -4.19 -33.83
N LEU A 793 -2.60 -3.58 -34.53
CA LEU A 793 -4.02 -3.91 -34.38
C LEU A 793 -4.30 -5.37 -34.71
N GLU A 794 -3.76 -5.89 -35.82
CA GLU A 794 -3.94 -7.27 -36.24
C GLU A 794 -3.48 -8.28 -35.17
N TYR A 795 -2.29 -8.08 -34.58
CA TYR A 795 -1.82 -8.98 -33.53
C TYR A 795 -2.65 -8.90 -32.26
N LEU A 796 -3.16 -7.71 -31.92
CA LEU A 796 -4.07 -7.55 -30.77
C LEU A 796 -5.42 -8.24 -31.02
N LEU A 797 -5.98 -8.14 -32.22
CA LEU A 797 -7.20 -8.85 -32.61
C LEU A 797 -7.01 -10.38 -32.60
N ARG A 798 -5.79 -10.86 -32.80
CA ARG A 798 -5.41 -12.28 -32.65
C ARG A 798 -5.09 -12.68 -31.20
N ASN A 799 -5.48 -11.87 -30.21
CA ASN A 799 -5.23 -12.08 -28.78
C ASN A 799 -3.74 -12.24 -28.41
N VAL A 800 -2.81 -11.64 -29.17
CA VAL A 800 -1.41 -11.59 -28.77
C VAL A 800 -1.26 -10.61 -27.60
N PRO A 801 -0.66 -11.01 -26.46
CA PRO A 801 -0.56 -10.14 -25.29
C PRO A 801 0.11 -8.79 -25.61
N PHE A 802 -0.38 -7.72 -24.98
CA PHE A 802 0.07 -6.36 -25.23
C PHE A 802 1.59 -6.19 -25.09
N ASP A 803 2.21 -6.83 -24.09
CA ASP A 803 3.66 -6.77 -23.88
C ASP A 803 4.46 -7.43 -25.01
N VAL A 804 3.91 -8.50 -25.59
CA VAL A 804 4.50 -9.18 -26.75
C VAL A 804 4.40 -8.28 -27.98
N VAL A 805 3.26 -7.63 -28.22
CA VAL A 805 3.09 -6.69 -29.34
C VAL A 805 3.95 -5.43 -29.17
N LYS A 806 4.07 -4.92 -27.94
CA LYS A 806 4.96 -3.81 -27.57
C LYS A 806 6.42 -4.14 -27.88
N SER A 807 6.86 -5.33 -27.49
CA SER A 807 8.21 -5.85 -27.74
C SER A 807 8.46 -6.04 -29.24
N LYS A 808 7.51 -6.66 -29.95
CA LYS A 808 7.55 -6.92 -31.39
C LYS A 808 7.64 -5.65 -32.22
N GLY A 809 6.88 -4.62 -31.87
CA GLY A 809 6.95 -3.31 -32.53
C GLY A 809 8.12 -2.43 -32.09
N HIS A 810 8.95 -2.87 -31.13
CA HIS A 810 10.05 -2.08 -30.57
C HIS A 810 9.62 -0.68 -30.11
N TRP A 811 8.56 -0.61 -29.30
CA TRP A 811 8.09 0.63 -28.71
C TRP A 811 8.86 0.94 -27.42
N ALA A 812 9.75 1.93 -27.47
CA ALA A 812 10.62 2.32 -26.34
C ALA A 812 10.03 3.43 -25.44
N SER A 813 8.92 4.08 -25.85
CA SER A 813 8.29 5.19 -25.13
C SER A 813 6.83 4.88 -24.77
N ASP A 814 6.20 5.76 -23.97
CA ASP A 814 4.78 5.72 -23.60
C ASP A 814 3.81 5.77 -24.79
N ALA A 815 4.30 5.90 -26.03
CA ALA A 815 3.48 5.91 -27.23
C ALA A 815 2.65 4.62 -27.40
N PHE A 816 3.16 3.47 -26.95
CA PHE A 816 2.35 2.23 -26.94
C PHE A 816 1.27 2.28 -25.86
N THR A 817 1.55 2.84 -24.68
CA THR A 817 0.56 3.05 -23.61
C THR A 817 -0.50 4.06 -24.02
N LEU A 818 -0.13 5.12 -24.76
CA LEU A 818 -1.07 6.07 -25.34
C LEU A 818 -1.95 5.42 -26.41
N TYR A 819 -1.36 4.58 -27.27
CA TYR A 819 -2.10 3.76 -28.23
C TYR A 819 -3.07 2.80 -27.52
N LEU A 820 -2.64 2.12 -26.46
CA LEU A 820 -3.46 1.25 -25.62
C LEU A 820 -4.64 1.99 -24.99
N ARG A 821 -4.41 3.18 -24.45
CA ARG A 821 -5.48 4.01 -23.86
C ARG A 821 -6.51 4.44 -24.89
N ARG A 822 -6.09 4.66 -26.13
CA ARG A 822 -6.99 4.96 -27.26
C ARG A 822 -7.50 3.71 -27.98
N HIS A 823 -7.02 2.52 -27.62
CA HIS A 823 -7.42 1.26 -28.22
C HIS A 823 -8.89 0.94 -27.91
N ALA A 824 -9.41 1.37 -26.76
CA ALA A 824 -10.83 1.29 -26.44
C ALA A 824 -11.71 2.12 -27.41
N GLU A 825 -11.24 3.29 -27.84
CA GLU A 825 -11.92 4.14 -28.83
C GLU A 825 -11.89 3.52 -30.24
N ILE A 826 -10.86 2.72 -30.54
CA ILE A 826 -10.65 2.05 -31.85
C ILE A 826 -11.38 0.69 -31.91
N MET A 827 -11.38 -0.06 -30.81
CA MET A 827 -12.03 -1.37 -30.70
C MET A 827 -13.52 -1.25 -30.49
N ALA A 828 -14.01 -0.24 -29.77
CA ALA A 828 -15.44 -0.12 -29.48
C ALA A 828 -16.30 -0.10 -30.76
N PRO A 829 -15.98 0.67 -31.82
CA PRO A 829 -16.74 0.61 -33.08
C PRO A 829 -16.66 -0.76 -33.77
N TRP A 830 -15.51 -1.43 -33.73
CA TRP A 830 -15.29 -2.72 -34.40
C TRP A 830 -15.94 -3.90 -33.65
N MET A 831 -15.93 -3.87 -32.32
CA MET A 831 -16.64 -4.81 -31.45
C MET A 831 -18.15 -4.59 -31.49
N GLN A 832 -18.62 -3.33 -31.55
CA GLN A 832 -20.03 -3.00 -31.73
C GLN A 832 -20.55 -3.42 -33.12
N ALA A 833 -19.70 -3.34 -34.15
CA ALA A 833 -20.02 -3.78 -35.51
C ALA A 833 -19.98 -5.32 -35.70
N ASN A 834 -19.36 -6.06 -34.77
CA ASN A 834 -19.26 -7.53 -34.83
C ASN A 834 -19.80 -8.17 -33.53
N PRO A 835 -21.13 -8.39 -33.42
CA PRO A 835 -21.80 -8.84 -32.19
C PRO A 835 -21.27 -10.16 -31.63
N GLU A 836 -20.73 -11.04 -32.48
CA GLU A 836 -20.13 -12.31 -32.07
C GLU A 836 -18.79 -12.12 -31.34
N LEU A 837 -17.97 -11.15 -31.76
CA LEU A 837 -16.73 -10.77 -31.08
C LEU A 837 -17.01 -10.05 -29.75
N HIS A 838 -18.04 -9.22 -29.70
CA HIS A 838 -18.51 -8.62 -28.44
C HIS A 838 -19.01 -9.69 -27.46
N ARG A 839 -19.79 -10.68 -27.95
CA ARG A 839 -20.21 -11.84 -27.14
C ARG A 839 -19.04 -12.73 -26.73
N ALA A 840 -18.08 -12.98 -27.60
CA ALA A 840 -16.89 -13.78 -27.29
C ALA A 840 -15.99 -13.10 -26.25
N PHE A 841 -15.83 -11.79 -26.30
CA PHE A 841 -15.12 -11.00 -25.29
C PHE A 841 -15.84 -11.04 -23.94
N ILE A 842 -17.18 -10.95 -23.94
CA ILE A 842 -18.01 -11.08 -22.73
C ILE A 842 -18.02 -12.53 -22.22
N SER A 843 -17.99 -13.54 -23.09
CA SER A 843 -18.01 -14.96 -22.71
C SER A 843 -16.64 -15.47 -22.27
N CYS A 844 -15.53 -14.90 -22.75
CA CYS A 844 -14.19 -15.20 -22.27
C CYS A 844 -13.98 -14.72 -20.81
N ASN A 845 -14.74 -13.71 -20.39
CA ASN A 845 -14.84 -13.30 -18.98
C ASN A 845 -15.83 -14.14 -18.14
N ARG A 846 -16.55 -15.10 -18.75
CA ARG A 846 -17.48 -16.02 -18.04
C ARG A 846 -17.09 -17.50 -18.12
N CYS A 847 -16.17 -17.90 -19.00
CA CYS A 847 -15.76 -19.29 -19.19
C CYS A 847 -14.25 -19.46 -19.01
N VAL A 848 -13.77 -19.48 -17.76
CA VAL A 848 -12.47 -20.06 -17.40
C VAL A 848 -12.69 -21.21 -16.42
N LYS A 849 -13.42 -22.24 -16.84
CA LYS A 849 -13.28 -23.61 -16.31
C LYS A 849 -13.51 -24.60 -17.45
N ALA A 850 -12.52 -25.47 -17.63
CA ALA A 850 -12.43 -26.65 -18.49
C ALA A 850 -12.04 -26.45 -19.97
N SER A 851 -10.73 -26.62 -20.29
CA SER A 851 -10.18 -27.53 -21.34
C SER A 851 -8.66 -27.32 -21.56
N PRO A 852 -7.92 -28.32 -22.11
CA PRO A 852 -6.50 -28.61 -21.84
C PRO A 852 -5.51 -27.83 -22.76
N PRO A 853 -4.17 -27.98 -22.65
CA PRO A 853 -3.22 -27.02 -23.22
C PRO A 853 -3.16 -27.15 -24.75
N ILE A 854 -3.35 -26.02 -25.45
CA ILE A 854 -3.14 -25.97 -26.90
C ILE A 854 -1.63 -25.88 -27.15
N HIS A 855 -1.07 -27.00 -27.59
CA HIS A 855 0.18 -27.08 -28.32
C HIS A 855 0.13 -26.14 -29.53
N LEU A 856 1.12 -25.28 -29.67
CA LEU A 856 1.44 -24.69 -30.95
C LEU A 856 2.01 -25.81 -31.85
N GLY A 857 1.35 -26.05 -32.98
CA GLY A 857 1.77 -27.04 -33.96
C GLY A 857 1.05 -26.83 -35.29
N TYR A 858 1.82 -26.47 -36.30
CA TYR A 858 1.47 -26.54 -37.71
C TYR A 858 0.83 -27.89 -38.09
N ARG A 859 -0.28 -27.89 -38.85
CA ARG A 859 -0.44 -28.63 -40.13
C ARG A 859 -1.88 -28.54 -40.67
N GLY A 860 -1.97 -28.41 -41.99
CA GLY A 860 -3.22 -28.54 -42.75
C GLY A 860 -3.48 -29.94 -43.31
N LEU A 861 -4.53 -29.98 -44.13
CA LEU A 861 -5.05 -31.06 -45.00
C LEU A 861 -5.81 -32.20 -44.30
N LEU A 862 -7.13 -32.23 -44.51
CA LEU A 862 -7.89 -33.33 -45.12
C LEU A 862 -9.35 -32.90 -45.43
N THR A 863 -9.61 -32.79 -46.73
CA THR A 863 -10.82 -33.05 -47.53
C THR A 863 -12.15 -33.49 -46.86
N GLY A 864 -13.27 -32.88 -47.30
CA GLY A 864 -14.52 -33.60 -47.60
C GLY A 864 -15.80 -33.14 -46.86
N PRO A 865 -16.87 -32.71 -47.57
CA PRO A 865 -18.12 -32.24 -46.97
C PRO A 865 -19.15 -33.37 -46.86
N LEU A 866 -19.95 -33.43 -45.78
CA LEU A 866 -21.20 -34.16 -45.79
C LEU A 866 -22.29 -33.42 -45.01
N SER A 867 -23.40 -33.30 -45.71
CA SER A 867 -24.65 -32.60 -45.44
C SER A 867 -25.63 -33.42 -44.59
N HIS A 868 -26.75 -32.77 -44.22
CA HIS A 868 -28.03 -33.32 -43.69
C HIS A 868 -27.98 -33.78 -42.21
N SER A 869 -29.06 -33.76 -41.43
CA SER A 869 -30.31 -33.00 -41.35
C SER A 869 -30.96 -33.43 -40.01
N THR A 870 -31.95 -32.66 -39.55
CA THR A 870 -33.07 -33.04 -38.66
C THR A 870 -32.86 -33.51 -37.20
N ARG A 871 -33.58 -32.77 -36.34
CA ARG A 871 -34.55 -33.17 -35.29
C ARG A 871 -34.06 -33.57 -33.88
N ILE A 872 -34.41 -32.66 -32.95
CA ILE A 872 -35.24 -32.85 -31.74
C ILE A 872 -34.93 -34.10 -30.88
N ARG A 873 -34.20 -33.92 -29.77
CA ARG A 873 -34.74 -33.79 -28.41
C ARG A 873 -33.68 -33.19 -27.48
#